data_AF-A0AAU3VY10-F1
#
_entry.id   AF-A0AAU3VY10-F1
#
_cell.length_a   1.000
_cell.length_b   1.000
_cell.length_c   1.000
_cell.angle_alpha   90.00
_cell.angle_beta   90.00
_cell.angle_gamma   90.00
#
_symmetry.space_group_name_H-M   'P 1'
#
loop_
_entity.id
_entity.type
_entity.pdbx_description
1 polymer ?
#
loop_
_entity_poly.entity_id
_entity_poly.type
_entity_poly.pdbx_seq_one_letter_code
_entity_poly.pdbx_strand_id
1 'polypeptide(L)'
;MPEPQKSAHFLVLGPLPATGPDGGSVLTSVLADVSALHEAGHRLDGIFVLGTSGDPTDAKRLVTEVQLACFDQQYEPFVTPVPGPGDRRTMPAKRALARDLAGNWEQIAPDLWGGEMTEDIVQPLQTKIFPDLVAWEQDSASSRTGWHPGLLPGDGSLRYAVGGRTVGLVCVNTVFRMVADDATSDLAGCSTEQLDLAVDGEFAGWAERNDLTLLLAGRTGTLPELPREAAPLLALAGSGERDARGWHLPFEGGAAHLLLRADLRSDRPVVSDTATRRQLPTTVRARPSTAPPRVPAARQPEEAYDEGPLVTDFYQHMSTGQMVLALVSGPDGGGAIDTDELNHRLAEAVFGAVPQPAPALQETWAAARRQLSQQQLEPYLKALSVPESHDERSAYNLLLAPWSRIYDFTGSDALPAVRNARLAEKVSLVDACADFPTSRRGALEIVTMNGWPHDGGSPQDFGDAWSVPPNDARSLWFRRFQAELLTRPVLFLSLSPSSPALWEILRIGGRASGEHEFPGFLMTPEGTPADRARLREAGLRHIRTTPADFVRGRLGAGVQALVDGRRVLTEEYEGTRDGVGIVRVARLVEDAPAGASDFLDGRDPTWGDIKDKNIAAQLSLADTIEKRARPAEGERQPVVLVRGTAGSGKTTALMQVAYRLHRKGMNAGWVDRGASRTPHEIERQAREQSFDAIFVDDVDMFTGRAASLLNNLNDDGRTLVVAAIRETRWSEIDAGFPAEAVSSDQLLTDDDLKKIVRALDKNARIGELKKHLLMRQKVAKLREKCDQGLLAAMIESVTGSSLTKKVEEEFQQLKQEQRGPYAVVSFSDSSLVFQQRGIDEADLLEIVSHPSAPDRSHQAAVNALVGMNFLVHTSDGRLRCRQRTIADTVVKTVLQRHRKDDLEWVIAKLLLFYAGRAWHITDNQHRDRSAMIKLLNHDTMRGLDLDAEAVRRIYGAAHQFLADDRHYWLQRAEYEAEQGRLDLAKNHLAAAKGCPDGAEDRFVVTADAKVRLRSSAQDPTDPQLVRAAVHAVHDLFKVATKYRGKAPHAFVVLAREGSRWLEKCGGTLTPQVYVEELDRIAEGIALGKKYCPENHQVGYAVDEYGPKIEELRGRGPGIPV
;
A
#
# COMPACT_ATOMS: atom_id res chain seq x y z
N MET A 1 25.31 -55.88 -27.89
CA MET A 1 25.56 -54.45 -27.61
C MET A 1 26.05 -54.33 -26.19
N PRO A 2 27.13 -53.59 -25.90
CA PRO A 2 27.53 -53.32 -24.53
C PRO A 2 26.40 -52.55 -23.83
N GLU A 3 26.07 -52.92 -22.58
CA GLU A 3 25.11 -52.16 -21.78
C GLU A 3 25.54 -50.69 -21.73
N PRO A 4 24.60 -49.73 -21.84
CA PRO A 4 24.95 -48.32 -21.69
C PRO A 4 25.57 -48.07 -20.32
N GLN A 5 26.68 -47.33 -20.29
CA GLN A 5 27.39 -46.97 -19.06
C GLN A 5 26.45 -46.16 -18.15
N LYS A 6 26.06 -46.72 -17.00
CA LYS A 6 25.07 -46.14 -16.05
C LYS A 6 25.71 -45.36 -14.88
N SER A 7 26.99 -45.02 -14.99
CA SER A 7 27.73 -44.28 -13.98
C SER A 7 28.70 -43.29 -14.61
N ALA A 8 28.79 -42.09 -14.04
CA ALA A 8 29.76 -41.06 -14.43
C ALA A 8 30.90 -40.97 -13.43
N HIS A 9 32.09 -40.60 -13.89
CA HIS A 9 33.28 -40.43 -13.07
C HIS A 9 33.88 -39.03 -13.22
N PHE A 10 34.03 -38.32 -12.11
CA PHE A 10 34.58 -36.96 -12.09
C PHE A 10 35.77 -36.88 -11.13
N LEU A 11 36.87 -36.31 -11.58
CA LEU A 11 38.02 -36.01 -10.74
C LEU A 11 37.83 -34.61 -10.15
N VAL A 12 37.87 -34.50 -8.82
CA VAL A 12 37.79 -33.21 -8.13
C VAL A 12 39.09 -32.96 -7.40
N LEU A 13 39.77 -31.88 -7.77
CA LEU A 13 41.03 -31.43 -7.21
C LEU A 13 40.77 -30.32 -6.19
N GLY A 14 41.38 -30.43 -5.01
CA GLY A 14 41.40 -29.36 -4.03
C GLY A 14 42.51 -28.34 -4.30
N PRO A 15 42.64 -27.30 -3.47
CA PRO A 15 43.74 -26.34 -3.57
C PRO A 15 45.07 -27.05 -3.29
N LEU A 16 45.86 -27.29 -4.34
CA LEU A 16 47.19 -27.90 -4.25
C LEU A 16 48.15 -26.96 -3.50
N PRO A 17 48.97 -27.42 -2.55
CA PRO A 17 49.88 -26.55 -1.80
C PRO A 17 50.94 -25.90 -2.70
N ALA A 18 51.18 -24.59 -2.51
CA ALA A 18 52.06 -23.78 -3.37
C ALA A 18 53.56 -24.14 -3.27
N THR A 19 54.01 -24.79 -2.19
CA THR A 19 55.41 -25.23 -2.03
C THR A 19 55.50 -26.43 -1.07
N GLY A 20 56.03 -27.56 -1.56
CA GLY A 20 56.33 -28.74 -0.74
C GLY A 20 56.72 -29.97 -1.57
N PRO A 21 57.42 -30.96 -0.98
CA PRO A 21 57.82 -32.21 -1.64
C PRO A 21 56.66 -33.12 -2.09
N ASP A 22 55.41 -32.70 -1.85
CA ASP A 22 54.20 -33.52 -2.02
C ASP A 22 53.56 -33.43 -3.43
N GLY A 23 53.92 -32.46 -4.28
CA GLY A 23 53.31 -32.31 -5.61
C GLY A 23 53.51 -33.53 -6.55
N GLY A 24 54.67 -34.19 -6.45
CA GLY A 24 54.92 -35.46 -7.16
C GLY A 24 54.15 -36.64 -6.58
N SER A 25 53.87 -36.63 -5.27
CA SER A 25 53.07 -37.67 -4.61
C SER A 25 51.59 -37.59 -5.00
N VAL A 26 51.04 -36.37 -5.14
CA VAL A 26 49.67 -36.13 -5.57
C VAL A 26 49.48 -36.56 -7.02
N LEU A 27 50.39 -36.17 -7.93
CA LEU A 27 50.35 -36.61 -9.33
C LEU A 27 50.38 -38.14 -9.44
N THR A 28 51.28 -38.78 -8.70
CA THR A 28 51.39 -40.25 -8.68
C THR A 28 50.10 -40.89 -8.19
N SER A 29 49.49 -40.35 -7.13
CA SER A 29 48.22 -40.88 -6.60
C SER A 29 47.05 -40.70 -7.56
N VAL A 30 46.93 -39.53 -8.20
CA VAL A 30 45.87 -39.24 -9.17
C VAL A 30 45.99 -40.15 -10.39
N LEU A 31 47.19 -40.28 -10.96
CA LEU A 31 47.42 -41.15 -12.12
C LEU A 31 47.20 -42.63 -11.78
N ALA A 32 47.49 -43.06 -10.55
CA ALA A 32 47.19 -44.41 -10.10
C ALA A 32 45.68 -44.68 -10.04
N ASP A 33 44.89 -43.75 -9.49
CA ASP A 33 43.43 -43.89 -9.41
C ASP A 33 42.77 -43.83 -10.81
N VAL A 34 43.26 -42.95 -11.70
CA VAL A 34 42.79 -42.88 -13.09
C VAL A 34 43.15 -44.15 -13.86
N SER A 35 44.35 -44.71 -13.64
CA SER A 35 44.75 -45.98 -14.24
C SER A 35 43.87 -47.13 -13.75
N ALA A 36 43.58 -47.20 -12.44
CA ALA A 36 42.66 -48.18 -11.85
C ALA A 36 41.23 -48.05 -12.41
N LEU A 37 40.79 -46.82 -12.72
CA LEU A 37 39.52 -46.56 -13.39
C LEU A 37 39.50 -47.15 -14.82
N HIS A 38 40.58 -46.95 -15.59
CA HIS A 38 40.71 -47.51 -16.94
C HIS A 38 40.77 -49.03 -16.94
N GLU A 39 41.51 -49.63 -16.01
CA GLU A 39 41.57 -51.08 -15.82
C GLU A 39 40.19 -51.68 -15.49
N ALA A 40 39.35 -50.94 -14.77
CA ALA A 40 37.96 -51.31 -14.50
C ALA A 40 37.02 -51.12 -15.71
N GLY A 41 37.53 -50.67 -16.86
CA GLY A 41 36.76 -50.43 -18.08
C GLY A 41 35.90 -49.17 -18.00
N HIS A 42 36.30 -48.19 -17.19
CA HIS A 42 35.61 -46.92 -17.04
C HIS A 42 36.47 -45.77 -17.58
N ARG A 43 35.81 -44.67 -17.95
CA ARG A 43 36.45 -43.44 -18.42
C ARG A 43 36.25 -42.33 -17.40
N LEU A 44 37.16 -41.36 -17.40
CA LEU A 44 37.02 -40.12 -16.67
C LEU A 44 36.19 -39.15 -17.51
N ASP A 45 35.07 -38.67 -16.98
CA ASP A 45 34.13 -37.84 -17.73
C ASP A 45 34.46 -36.34 -17.60
N GLY A 46 35.03 -35.90 -16.47
CA GLY A 46 35.43 -34.51 -16.27
C GLY A 46 36.35 -34.27 -15.07
N ILE A 47 37.00 -33.12 -15.04
CA ILE A 47 37.94 -32.66 -14.03
C ILE A 47 37.50 -31.29 -13.50
N PHE A 48 37.34 -31.17 -12.18
CA PHE A 48 37.02 -29.92 -11.48
C PHE A 48 38.18 -29.50 -10.59
N VAL A 49 38.55 -28.23 -10.65
CA VAL A 49 39.61 -27.66 -9.80
C VAL A 49 38.98 -26.66 -8.83
N LEU A 50 38.79 -27.04 -7.57
CA LEU A 50 38.10 -26.23 -6.56
C LEU A 50 39.06 -25.28 -5.86
N GLY A 51 39.50 -24.27 -6.59
CA GLY A 51 40.44 -23.25 -6.16
C GLY A 51 41.90 -23.68 -6.24
N THR A 52 42.81 -22.71 -6.32
CA THR A 52 44.26 -22.91 -6.25
C THR A 52 44.86 -22.29 -4.99
N SER A 53 46.15 -22.54 -4.74
CA SER A 53 46.90 -21.92 -3.63
C SER A 53 47.55 -20.58 -4.00
N GLY A 54 47.22 -19.99 -5.15
CA GLY A 54 47.81 -18.73 -5.62
C GLY A 54 48.18 -18.78 -7.10
N ASP A 55 49.00 -19.76 -7.48
CA ASP A 55 49.49 -19.96 -8.84
C ASP A 55 48.80 -21.17 -9.49
N PRO A 56 48.05 -21.00 -10.59
CA PRO A 56 47.39 -22.11 -11.26
C PRO A 56 48.35 -23.04 -12.01
N THR A 57 49.63 -22.69 -12.15
CA THR A 57 50.61 -23.44 -12.96
C THR A 57 50.74 -24.91 -12.54
N ASP A 58 50.83 -25.19 -11.24
CA ASP A 58 50.96 -26.56 -10.74
C ASP A 58 49.68 -27.38 -10.95
N ALA A 59 48.51 -26.75 -10.78
CA ALA A 59 47.21 -27.38 -11.03
C ALA A 59 47.00 -27.63 -12.53
N LYS A 60 47.35 -26.67 -13.39
CA LYS A 60 47.36 -26.81 -14.86
C LYS A 60 48.25 -27.97 -15.28
N ARG A 61 49.48 -28.06 -14.77
CA ARG A 61 50.41 -29.16 -15.07
C ARG A 61 49.81 -30.51 -14.67
N LEU A 62 49.26 -30.62 -13.46
CA LEU A 62 48.61 -31.86 -13.00
C LEU A 62 47.45 -32.27 -13.93
N VAL A 63 46.59 -31.32 -14.30
CA VAL A 63 45.47 -31.55 -15.21
C VAL A 63 45.97 -32.01 -16.59
N THR A 64 47.00 -31.38 -17.14
CA THR A 64 47.60 -31.77 -18.42
C THR A 64 48.12 -33.21 -18.38
N GLU A 65 48.82 -33.61 -17.32
CA GLU A 65 49.30 -35.00 -17.16
C GLU A 65 48.14 -36.01 -17.10
N VAL A 66 47.03 -35.68 -16.42
CA VAL A 66 45.83 -36.52 -16.39
C VAL A 66 45.15 -36.59 -17.75
N GLN A 67 45.03 -35.47 -18.46
CA GLN A 67 44.48 -35.44 -19.81
C GLN A 67 45.33 -36.26 -20.78
N LEU A 68 46.66 -36.21 -20.67
CA LEU A 68 47.57 -37.06 -21.46
C LEU A 68 47.33 -38.55 -21.17
N ALA A 69 47.19 -38.94 -19.90
CA ALA A 69 46.87 -40.33 -19.53
C ALA A 69 45.49 -40.80 -20.07
N CYS A 70 44.51 -39.90 -20.17
CA CYS A 70 43.22 -40.19 -20.79
C CYS A 70 43.31 -40.23 -22.33
N PHE A 71 44.13 -39.38 -22.92
CA PHE A 71 44.38 -39.32 -24.36
C PHE A 71 44.99 -40.63 -24.88
N ASP A 72 45.88 -41.25 -24.09
CA ASP A 72 46.42 -42.59 -24.39
C ASP A 72 45.33 -43.68 -24.45
N GLN A 73 44.18 -43.45 -23.81
CA GLN A 73 42.96 -44.28 -23.90
C GLN A 73 41.94 -43.76 -24.92
N GLN A 74 42.33 -42.82 -25.79
CA GLN A 74 41.53 -42.26 -26.89
C GLN A 74 40.30 -41.45 -26.45
N TYR A 75 40.35 -40.75 -25.32
CA TYR A 75 39.33 -39.78 -24.93
C TYR A 75 39.91 -38.60 -24.15
N GLU A 76 39.14 -37.52 -24.05
CA GLU A 76 39.54 -36.32 -23.31
C GLU A 76 38.43 -35.92 -22.32
N PRO A 77 38.73 -35.84 -21.01
CA PRO A 77 37.78 -35.33 -20.02
C PRO A 77 37.68 -33.80 -20.12
N PHE A 78 36.50 -33.23 -19.86
CA PHE A 78 36.34 -31.78 -19.81
C PHE A 78 36.98 -31.20 -18.54
N VAL A 79 37.48 -29.97 -18.60
CA VAL A 79 38.14 -29.32 -17.45
C VAL A 79 37.40 -28.04 -17.06
N THR A 80 37.09 -27.89 -15.77
CA THR A 80 36.44 -26.69 -15.22
C THR A 80 37.18 -26.20 -13.97
N PRO A 81 37.91 -25.08 -14.04
CA PRO A 81 38.46 -24.43 -12.86
C PRO A 81 37.37 -23.60 -12.15
N VAL A 82 37.33 -23.65 -10.82
CA VAL A 82 36.36 -22.95 -9.97
C VAL A 82 37.13 -22.05 -8.99
N PRO A 83 36.82 -20.76 -8.87
CA PRO A 83 37.61 -19.81 -8.10
C PRO A 83 37.54 -20.09 -6.60
N GLY A 84 38.72 -20.17 -5.98
CA GLY A 84 38.91 -20.16 -4.53
C GLY A 84 39.71 -18.94 -4.06
N PRO A 85 40.03 -18.88 -2.76
CA PRO A 85 40.70 -17.70 -2.17
C PRO A 85 42.09 -17.42 -2.73
N GLY A 86 42.81 -18.42 -3.23
CA GLY A 86 44.13 -18.25 -3.83
C GLY A 86 44.08 -17.68 -5.25
N ASP A 87 42.97 -17.85 -5.98
CA ASP A 87 42.86 -17.43 -7.38
C ASP A 87 42.62 -15.92 -7.56
N ARG A 88 42.38 -15.20 -6.46
CA ARG A 88 42.06 -13.78 -6.48
C ARG A 88 43.31 -12.94 -6.26
N ARG A 89 43.42 -11.85 -7.01
CA ARG A 89 44.29 -10.72 -6.65
C ARG A 89 43.52 -9.83 -5.69
N THR A 90 44.11 -9.45 -4.57
CA THR A 90 43.49 -8.52 -3.62
C THR A 90 43.82 -7.07 -3.97
N MET A 91 43.01 -6.14 -3.46
CA MET A 91 43.26 -4.71 -3.58
C MET A 91 42.93 -3.96 -2.29
N PRO A 92 43.43 -2.72 -2.11
CA PRO A 92 43.13 -1.95 -0.91
C PRO A 92 41.63 -1.67 -0.77
N ALA A 93 41.08 -1.88 0.43
CA ALA A 93 39.64 -1.72 0.76
C ALA A 93 39.03 -0.36 0.36
N LYS A 94 39.87 0.68 0.23
CA LYS A 94 39.44 2.03 -0.19
C LYS A 94 39.10 2.13 -1.67
N ARG A 95 39.52 1.19 -2.52
CA ARG A 95 39.19 1.16 -3.96
C ARG A 95 37.69 0.92 -4.14
N ALA A 96 37.09 1.56 -5.14
CA ALA A 96 35.64 1.51 -5.39
C ALA A 96 35.13 0.07 -5.46
N LEU A 97 35.67 -0.74 -6.36
CA LEU A 97 35.30 -2.16 -6.51
C LEU A 97 35.34 -2.96 -5.21
N ALA A 98 36.36 -2.74 -4.35
CA ALA A 98 36.47 -3.44 -3.08
C ALA A 98 35.47 -2.95 -2.04
N ARG A 99 35.22 -1.64 -1.98
CA ARG A 99 34.20 -1.06 -1.11
C ARG A 99 32.80 -1.52 -1.50
N ASP A 100 32.53 -1.59 -2.80
CA ASP A 100 31.22 -1.92 -3.32
C ASP A 100 30.89 -3.40 -3.07
N LEU A 101 31.83 -4.31 -3.35
CA LEU A 101 31.65 -5.75 -3.16
C LEU A 101 31.67 -6.20 -1.69
N ALA A 102 32.51 -5.59 -0.84
CA ALA A 102 32.65 -5.98 0.55
C ALA A 102 31.67 -5.22 1.48
N GLY A 103 31.45 -3.91 1.25
CA GLY A 103 30.73 -3.03 2.18
C GLY A 103 29.36 -2.52 1.71
N ASN A 104 29.14 -2.37 0.39
CA ASN A 104 27.87 -1.86 -0.17
C ASN A 104 27.07 -2.95 -0.91
N TRP A 105 27.32 -4.23 -0.61
CA TRP A 105 26.76 -5.36 -1.38
C TRP A 105 25.25 -5.30 -1.55
N GLU A 106 24.50 -4.99 -0.49
CA GLU A 106 23.03 -4.91 -0.56
C GLU A 106 22.52 -3.86 -1.55
N GLN A 107 23.30 -2.81 -1.83
CA GLN A 107 22.94 -1.75 -2.77
C GLN A 107 23.27 -2.14 -4.21
N ILE A 108 24.35 -2.90 -4.43
CA ILE A 108 24.83 -3.22 -5.78
C ILE A 108 24.34 -4.57 -6.31
N ALA A 109 23.94 -5.49 -5.43
CA ALA A 109 23.55 -6.85 -5.82
C ALA A 109 22.37 -6.88 -6.83
N PRO A 110 21.28 -6.09 -6.66
CA PRO A 110 20.17 -6.12 -7.62
C PRO A 110 20.60 -5.72 -9.04
N ASP A 111 21.40 -4.65 -9.16
CA ASP A 111 21.85 -4.13 -10.45
C ASP A 111 22.89 -5.06 -11.10
N LEU A 112 23.75 -5.69 -10.29
CA LEU A 112 24.69 -6.71 -10.77
C LEU A 112 23.96 -7.91 -11.36
N TRP A 113 23.00 -8.49 -10.62
CA TRP A 113 22.23 -9.64 -11.09
C TRP A 113 21.27 -9.29 -12.24
N GLY A 114 20.86 -8.03 -12.35
CA GLY A 114 20.13 -7.49 -13.51
C GLY A 114 20.99 -7.29 -14.77
N GLY A 115 22.31 -7.48 -14.68
CA GLY A 115 23.26 -7.33 -15.79
C GLY A 115 23.72 -5.89 -16.07
N GLU A 116 23.23 -4.91 -15.29
CA GLU A 116 23.51 -3.47 -15.49
C GLU A 116 24.94 -3.08 -15.08
N MET A 117 25.61 -3.89 -14.25
CA MET A 117 26.98 -3.61 -13.76
C MET A 117 28.07 -4.45 -14.43
N THR A 118 27.84 -4.91 -15.66
CA THR A 118 28.80 -5.77 -16.38
C THR A 118 30.15 -5.08 -16.62
N GLU A 119 30.18 -3.82 -17.02
CA GLU A 119 31.43 -3.08 -17.27
C GLU A 119 32.12 -2.62 -15.98
N ASP A 120 31.35 -2.29 -14.93
CA ASP A 120 31.86 -1.68 -13.71
C ASP A 120 32.31 -2.70 -12.65
N ILE A 121 31.73 -3.90 -12.65
CA ILE A 121 32.01 -4.96 -11.66
C ILE A 121 32.51 -6.24 -12.33
N VAL A 122 31.74 -6.81 -13.26
CA VAL A 122 32.06 -8.13 -13.85
C VAL A 122 33.35 -8.08 -14.66
N GLN A 123 33.52 -7.08 -15.54
CA GLN A 123 34.73 -6.94 -16.35
C GLN A 123 35.98 -6.69 -15.48
N PRO A 124 35.96 -5.86 -14.42
CA PRO A 124 37.05 -5.78 -13.45
C PRO A 124 37.31 -7.07 -12.68
N LEU A 125 36.28 -7.84 -12.32
CA LEU A 125 36.47 -9.17 -11.72
C LEU A 125 37.22 -10.11 -12.67
N GLN A 126 36.86 -10.13 -13.95
CA GLN A 126 37.52 -10.94 -14.98
C GLN A 126 38.96 -10.49 -15.26
N THR A 127 39.19 -9.18 -15.40
CA THR A 127 40.46 -8.63 -15.91
C THR A 127 41.47 -8.28 -14.83
N LYS A 128 41.03 -8.02 -13.60
CA LYS A 128 41.90 -7.53 -12.51
C LYS A 128 41.95 -8.46 -11.30
N ILE A 129 40.85 -9.15 -10.98
CA ILE A 129 40.78 -10.02 -9.79
C ILE A 129 41.09 -11.48 -10.12
N PHE A 130 40.46 -12.04 -11.15
CA PHE A 130 40.62 -13.44 -11.56
C PHE A 130 41.20 -13.62 -12.97
N PRO A 131 42.20 -12.83 -13.42
CA PRO A 131 42.68 -12.88 -14.80
C PRO A 131 43.29 -14.24 -15.18
N ASP A 132 43.99 -14.88 -14.23
CA ASP A 132 44.68 -16.16 -14.49
C ASP A 132 43.69 -17.33 -14.57
N LEU A 133 42.58 -17.25 -13.82
CA LEU A 133 41.45 -18.18 -13.90
C LEU A 133 40.70 -18.03 -15.23
N VAL A 134 40.34 -16.81 -15.62
CA VAL A 134 39.62 -16.54 -16.87
C VAL A 134 40.44 -17.01 -18.08
N ALA A 135 41.75 -16.78 -18.07
CA ALA A 135 42.64 -17.32 -19.10
C ALA A 135 42.58 -18.87 -19.14
N TRP A 136 42.57 -19.53 -17.98
CA TRP A 136 42.43 -20.99 -17.91
C TRP A 136 41.07 -21.49 -18.41
N GLU A 137 39.98 -20.79 -18.10
CA GLU A 137 38.65 -21.14 -18.61
C GLU A 137 38.60 -21.06 -20.14
N GLN A 138 39.23 -20.03 -20.72
CA GLN A 138 39.35 -19.87 -22.17
C GLN A 138 40.19 -20.98 -22.80
N ASP A 139 41.35 -21.30 -22.20
CA ASP A 139 42.21 -22.43 -22.63
C ASP A 139 41.45 -23.76 -22.62
N SER A 140 40.53 -23.95 -21.67
CA SER A 140 39.78 -25.20 -21.46
C SER A 140 38.41 -25.24 -22.16
N ALA A 141 38.00 -24.16 -22.83
CA ALA A 141 36.65 -24.01 -23.38
C ALA A 141 36.33 -25.05 -24.47
N SER A 142 37.32 -25.45 -25.27
CA SER A 142 37.18 -26.46 -26.33
C SER A 142 36.80 -27.85 -25.81
N SER A 143 37.16 -28.18 -24.56
CA SER A 143 36.87 -29.47 -23.93
C SER A 143 35.44 -29.56 -23.38
N ARG A 144 34.70 -28.44 -23.28
CA ARG A 144 33.43 -28.29 -22.54
C ARG A 144 32.21 -28.15 -23.47
N THR A 145 31.94 -29.17 -24.28
CA THR A 145 30.76 -29.16 -25.16
C THR A 145 29.46 -29.08 -24.35
N GLY A 146 28.64 -28.03 -24.57
CA GLY A 146 27.37 -27.83 -23.88
C GLY A 146 27.43 -27.07 -22.55
N TRP A 147 28.59 -26.48 -22.22
CA TRP A 147 28.75 -25.62 -21.05
C TRP A 147 28.05 -24.27 -21.23
N HIS A 148 27.27 -23.88 -20.23
CA HIS A 148 26.66 -22.56 -20.13
C HIS A 148 27.47 -21.71 -19.14
N PRO A 149 28.09 -20.59 -19.58
CA PRO A 149 28.78 -19.69 -18.68
C PRO A 149 27.78 -18.80 -17.92
N GLY A 150 27.96 -18.67 -16.60
CA GLY A 150 27.23 -17.73 -15.78
C GLY A 150 27.80 -16.30 -15.82
N LEU A 151 27.28 -15.42 -14.96
CA LEU A 151 27.65 -14.00 -14.96
C LEU A 151 29.08 -13.75 -14.43
N LEU A 152 29.48 -14.39 -13.33
CA LEU A 152 30.78 -14.16 -12.70
C LEU A 152 31.86 -15.12 -13.22
N PRO A 153 33.17 -14.77 -13.12
CA PRO A 153 34.25 -15.70 -13.44
C PRO A 153 34.10 -17.01 -12.66
N GLY A 154 34.15 -18.16 -13.31
CA GLY A 154 33.94 -19.46 -12.67
C GLY A 154 32.48 -19.92 -12.54
N ASP A 155 31.50 -19.04 -12.79
CA ASP A 155 30.09 -19.44 -12.76
C ASP A 155 29.72 -20.20 -14.04
N GLY A 156 28.88 -21.21 -13.89
CA GLY A 156 28.28 -21.87 -15.05
C GLY A 156 27.78 -23.27 -14.76
N SER A 157 27.22 -23.90 -15.79
CA SER A 157 26.62 -25.22 -15.66
C SER A 157 26.72 -26.09 -16.90
N LEU A 158 26.54 -27.40 -16.70
CA LEU A 158 26.51 -28.42 -17.73
C LEU A 158 25.56 -29.55 -17.33
N ARG A 159 24.73 -30.03 -18.26
CA ARG A 159 23.97 -31.27 -18.09
C ARG A 159 24.68 -32.42 -18.77
N TYR A 160 25.14 -33.38 -17.97
CA TYR A 160 25.89 -34.53 -18.44
C TYR A 160 25.00 -35.78 -18.52
N ALA A 161 24.80 -36.32 -19.73
CA ALA A 161 23.92 -37.47 -19.97
C ALA A 161 24.67 -38.81 -19.78
N VAL A 162 24.12 -39.71 -18.97
CA VAL A 162 24.71 -41.00 -18.58
C VAL A 162 23.63 -42.07 -18.61
N GLY A 163 23.70 -43.01 -19.55
CA GLY A 163 22.76 -44.13 -19.62
C GLY A 163 21.28 -43.74 -19.71
N GLY A 164 20.96 -42.59 -20.31
CA GLY A 164 19.60 -42.05 -20.42
C GLY A 164 19.12 -41.23 -19.21
N ARG A 165 19.98 -41.01 -18.22
CA ARG A 165 19.79 -40.14 -17.06
C ARG A 165 20.73 -38.95 -17.10
N THR A 166 20.52 -37.94 -16.25
CA THR A 166 21.25 -36.66 -16.33
C THR A 166 21.89 -36.29 -14.99
N VAL A 167 23.18 -35.95 -15.02
CA VAL A 167 23.90 -35.30 -13.91
C VAL A 167 24.04 -33.81 -14.24
N GLY A 168 23.42 -32.95 -13.45
CA GLY A 168 23.62 -31.51 -13.50
C GLY A 168 24.90 -31.13 -12.77
N LEU A 169 25.75 -30.35 -13.42
CA LEU A 169 27.01 -29.83 -12.88
C LEU A 169 26.88 -28.32 -12.82
N VAL A 170 27.09 -27.72 -11.65
CA VAL A 170 26.99 -26.27 -11.44
C VAL A 170 28.21 -25.79 -10.67
N CYS A 171 28.91 -24.79 -11.21
CA CYS A 171 30.03 -24.14 -10.56
C CYS A 171 29.63 -22.71 -10.18
N VAL A 172 30.03 -22.28 -8.97
CA VAL A 172 29.77 -20.93 -8.47
C VAL A 172 30.99 -20.31 -7.81
N ASN A 173 31.21 -19.03 -8.09
CA ASN A 173 32.21 -18.20 -7.47
C ASN A 173 31.69 -17.66 -6.14
N THR A 174 32.03 -18.34 -5.05
CA THR A 174 31.65 -17.90 -3.70
C THR A 174 32.57 -16.83 -3.12
N VAL A 175 33.71 -16.54 -3.76
CA VAL A 175 34.76 -15.66 -3.21
C VAL A 175 34.84 -14.29 -3.89
N PHE A 176 33.95 -14.00 -4.84
CA PHE A 176 33.98 -12.77 -5.64
C PHE A 176 33.84 -11.48 -4.82
N ARG A 177 33.29 -11.55 -3.60
CA ARG A 177 33.19 -10.40 -2.67
C ARG A 177 34.42 -10.20 -1.82
N MET A 178 35.33 -11.18 -1.79
CA MET A 178 36.53 -11.16 -0.97
C MET A 178 37.71 -10.47 -1.66
N VAL A 179 37.47 -9.35 -2.34
CA VAL A 179 38.49 -8.66 -3.17
C VAL A 179 39.39 -7.72 -2.38
N ALA A 180 39.00 -7.35 -1.16
CA ALA A 180 39.77 -6.45 -0.31
C ALA A 180 40.93 -7.18 0.38
N ASP A 181 42.05 -6.48 0.63
CA ASP A 181 43.21 -7.02 1.37
C ASP A 181 42.85 -7.48 2.79
N ASP A 182 41.81 -6.89 3.40
CA ASP A 182 41.28 -7.18 4.73
C ASP A 182 39.97 -7.98 4.70
N ALA A 183 39.62 -8.59 3.56
CA ALA A 183 38.38 -9.35 3.40
C ALA A 183 38.28 -10.54 4.39
N THR A 184 37.18 -10.59 5.13
CA THR A 184 36.84 -11.63 6.09
C THR A 184 36.11 -12.81 5.44
N SER A 185 36.10 -13.98 6.09
CA SER A 185 35.56 -15.23 5.52
C SER A 185 34.03 -15.26 5.34
N ASP A 186 33.31 -14.43 6.09
CA ASP A 186 31.85 -14.24 6.03
C ASP A 186 31.38 -13.57 4.73
N LEU A 187 32.28 -12.91 4.00
CA LEU A 187 31.97 -12.38 2.66
C LEU A 187 31.83 -13.47 1.60
N ALA A 188 32.20 -14.73 1.91
CA ALA A 188 32.03 -15.84 1.00
C ALA A 188 30.57 -16.33 0.97
N GLY A 189 30.01 -16.51 -0.23
CA GLY A 189 28.66 -17.05 -0.39
C GLY A 189 28.14 -16.92 -1.82
N CYS A 190 26.98 -17.50 -2.06
CA CYS A 190 26.20 -17.32 -3.29
C CYS A 190 24.74 -16.99 -2.95
N SER A 191 24.02 -16.42 -3.91
CA SER A 191 22.59 -16.13 -3.80
C SER A 191 21.78 -16.95 -4.80
N THR A 192 20.45 -16.94 -4.68
CA THR A 192 19.56 -17.63 -5.64
C THR A 192 19.72 -17.04 -7.04
N GLU A 193 19.85 -15.73 -7.17
CA GLU A 193 20.02 -15.04 -8.44
C GLU A 193 21.32 -15.44 -9.15
N GLN A 194 22.42 -15.63 -8.40
CA GLN A 194 23.67 -16.14 -8.96
C GLN A 194 23.48 -17.57 -9.51
N LEU A 195 22.77 -18.43 -8.77
CA LEU A 195 22.49 -19.80 -9.20
C LEU A 195 21.59 -19.83 -10.45
N ASP A 196 20.60 -18.94 -10.53
CA ASP A 196 19.70 -18.82 -11.66
C ASP A 196 20.45 -18.39 -12.93
N LEU A 197 21.33 -17.39 -12.80
CA LEU A 197 22.19 -16.93 -13.89
C LEU A 197 23.24 -17.98 -14.29
N ALA A 198 23.70 -18.82 -13.37
CA ALA A 198 24.63 -19.92 -13.68
C ALA A 198 23.99 -21.05 -14.50
N VAL A 199 22.65 -21.14 -14.53
CA VAL A 199 21.91 -22.22 -15.22
C VAL A 199 20.97 -21.74 -16.33
N ASP A 200 20.97 -20.45 -16.65
CA ASP A 200 20.08 -19.81 -17.63
C ASP A 200 18.58 -19.98 -17.29
N GLY A 201 18.20 -19.68 -16.05
CA GLY A 201 16.80 -19.73 -15.59
C GLY A 201 16.69 -20.17 -14.14
N GLU A 202 15.48 -20.50 -13.68
CA GLU A 202 15.27 -20.86 -12.27
C GLU A 202 16.05 -22.14 -11.88
N PHE A 203 16.96 -22.02 -10.92
CA PHE A 203 17.84 -23.08 -10.44
C PHE A 203 17.06 -24.28 -9.91
N ALA A 204 15.99 -24.04 -9.16
CA ALA A 204 15.12 -25.08 -8.64
C ALA A 204 14.57 -25.97 -9.75
N GLY A 205 13.89 -25.37 -10.74
CA GLY A 205 13.35 -26.09 -11.89
C GLY A 205 14.44 -26.67 -12.81
N TRP A 206 15.63 -26.05 -12.88
CA TRP A 206 16.77 -26.62 -13.59
C TRP A 206 17.31 -27.88 -12.91
N ALA A 207 17.44 -27.87 -11.59
CA ALA A 207 17.95 -28.97 -10.78
C ALA A 207 16.97 -30.16 -10.75
N GLU A 208 15.66 -29.90 -10.65
CA GLU A 208 14.60 -30.93 -10.70
C GLU A 208 14.59 -31.77 -11.99
N ARG A 209 15.10 -31.21 -13.09
CA ARG A 209 15.21 -31.90 -14.38
C ARG A 209 16.41 -32.85 -14.46
N ASN A 210 17.29 -32.83 -13.44
CA ASN A 210 18.43 -33.73 -13.35
C ASN A 210 18.13 -34.88 -12.38
N ASP A 211 18.75 -36.04 -12.59
CA ASP A 211 18.66 -37.15 -11.64
C ASP A 211 19.58 -36.94 -10.44
N LEU A 212 20.65 -36.15 -10.61
CA LEU A 212 21.62 -35.74 -9.59
C LEU A 212 22.16 -34.35 -9.96
N THR A 213 22.32 -33.45 -8.99
CA THR A 213 22.99 -32.15 -9.18
C THR A 213 24.24 -32.07 -8.29
N LEU A 214 25.39 -31.74 -8.88
CA LEU A 214 26.64 -31.44 -8.19
C LEU A 214 26.85 -29.92 -8.21
N LEU A 215 26.86 -29.30 -7.04
CA LEU A 215 27.14 -27.87 -6.86
C LEU A 215 28.58 -27.70 -6.34
N LEU A 216 29.40 -26.95 -7.04
CA LEU A 216 30.85 -26.88 -6.82
C LEU A 216 31.31 -25.45 -6.56
N ALA A 217 32.12 -25.25 -5.52
CA ALA A 217 32.71 -23.96 -5.17
C ALA A 217 34.18 -24.10 -4.71
N GLY A 218 34.99 -23.06 -4.85
CA GLY A 218 36.36 -23.05 -4.32
C GLY A 218 36.43 -22.84 -2.80
N ARG A 219 35.40 -22.21 -2.21
CA ARG A 219 35.28 -22.01 -0.76
C ARG A 219 33.85 -22.21 -0.26
N THR A 220 33.68 -22.74 0.95
CA THR A 220 32.38 -22.67 1.66
C THR A 220 31.97 -21.23 1.87
N GLY A 221 30.67 -20.98 1.79
CA GLY A 221 30.07 -19.70 2.12
C GLY A 221 28.59 -19.87 2.38
N THR A 222 27.88 -18.76 2.59
CA THR A 222 26.42 -18.77 2.71
C THR A 222 25.79 -19.39 1.46
N LEU A 223 24.98 -20.43 1.65
CA LEU A 223 24.20 -21.08 0.60
C LEU A 223 22.73 -20.65 0.77
N PRO A 224 22.01 -20.25 -0.31
CA PRO A 224 20.60 -19.90 -0.20
C PRO A 224 19.78 -21.11 0.25
N GLU A 225 18.59 -20.88 0.80
CA GLU A 225 17.66 -21.97 1.12
C GLU A 225 17.20 -22.65 -0.17
N LEU A 226 17.81 -23.80 -0.47
CA LEU A 226 17.44 -24.60 -1.63
C LEU A 226 16.12 -25.35 -1.33
N PRO A 227 15.18 -25.45 -2.30
CA PRO A 227 13.90 -26.11 -2.11
C PRO A 227 14.06 -27.55 -1.60
N ARG A 228 13.27 -27.91 -0.57
CA ARG A 228 13.30 -29.25 0.03
C ARG A 228 12.85 -30.37 -0.93
N GLU A 229 12.27 -30.02 -2.07
CA GLU A 229 11.73 -30.92 -3.10
C GLU A 229 12.65 -31.11 -4.32
N ALA A 230 13.83 -30.47 -4.34
CA ALA A 230 14.77 -30.58 -5.44
C ALA A 230 15.29 -32.02 -5.64
N ALA A 231 15.71 -32.33 -6.87
CA ALA A 231 16.45 -33.55 -7.18
C ALA A 231 17.69 -33.69 -6.28
N PRO A 232 18.20 -34.92 -6.07
CA PRO A 232 19.38 -35.18 -5.26
C PRO A 232 20.52 -34.20 -5.50
N LEU A 233 20.94 -33.46 -4.47
CA LEU A 233 22.01 -32.47 -4.59
C LEU A 233 23.18 -32.75 -3.64
N LEU A 234 24.41 -32.65 -4.15
CA LEU A 234 25.65 -32.68 -3.39
C LEU A 234 26.42 -31.37 -3.64
N ALA A 235 26.62 -30.57 -2.59
CA ALA A 235 27.43 -29.36 -2.65
C ALA A 235 28.86 -29.64 -2.13
N LEU A 236 29.88 -29.36 -2.93
CA LEU A 236 31.30 -29.57 -2.60
C LEU A 236 32.06 -28.25 -2.64
N ALA A 237 32.89 -28.01 -1.62
CA ALA A 237 33.79 -26.87 -1.57
C ALA A 237 35.25 -27.31 -1.42
N GLY A 238 36.18 -26.60 -2.08
CA GLY A 238 37.61 -26.89 -2.01
C GLY A 238 38.29 -26.54 -0.67
N SER A 239 37.80 -25.51 0.00
CA SER A 239 38.30 -25.01 1.30
C SER A 239 37.17 -24.37 2.10
N GLY A 240 37.31 -24.15 3.42
CA GLY A 240 36.21 -23.55 4.17
C GLY A 240 36.15 -23.80 5.66
N GLU A 241 34.96 -23.55 6.23
CA GLU A 241 34.63 -23.79 7.64
C GLU A 241 33.81 -25.09 7.80
N ARG A 242 34.12 -25.88 8.84
CA ARG A 242 33.51 -27.20 9.10
C ARG A 242 32.01 -27.20 9.28
N ASP A 243 31.48 -26.14 9.87
CA ASP A 243 30.07 -26.03 10.26
C ASP A 243 29.23 -25.28 9.21
N ALA A 244 29.80 -25.03 8.02
CA ALA A 244 29.08 -24.39 6.91
C ALA A 244 27.93 -25.28 6.43
N ARG A 245 26.71 -24.97 6.91
CA ARG A 245 25.50 -25.73 6.62
C ARG A 245 25.33 -25.95 5.11
N GLY A 246 25.26 -27.22 4.70
CA GLY A 246 24.96 -27.62 3.32
C GLY A 246 26.18 -27.95 2.46
N TRP A 247 27.40 -27.51 2.81
CA TRP A 247 28.61 -27.83 2.04
C TRP A 247 29.33 -29.06 2.59
N HIS A 248 29.84 -29.90 1.70
CA HIS A 248 30.77 -30.98 2.04
C HIS A 248 32.21 -30.55 1.72
N LEU A 249 33.10 -30.70 2.70
CA LEU A 249 34.53 -30.37 2.62
C LEU A 249 35.37 -31.64 2.53
N PRO A 250 35.70 -32.13 1.32
CA PRO A 250 36.31 -33.45 1.15
C PRO A 250 37.81 -33.49 1.48
N PHE A 251 38.51 -32.35 1.52
CA PHE A 251 39.97 -32.27 1.61
C PHE A 251 40.53 -32.04 3.02
N GLU A 252 39.67 -31.93 4.04
CA GLU A 252 40.07 -31.59 5.43
C GLU A 252 40.88 -32.67 6.19
N GLY A 253 41.31 -33.74 5.53
CA GLY A 253 42.09 -34.85 6.11
C GLY A 253 43.42 -35.13 5.42
N GLY A 254 43.92 -34.23 4.57
CA GLY A 254 45.15 -34.41 3.80
C GLY A 254 44.97 -35.12 2.44
N ALA A 255 43.72 -35.39 2.03
CA ALA A 255 43.41 -35.84 0.67
C ALA A 255 43.59 -34.66 -0.30
N ALA A 256 44.31 -34.88 -1.40
CA ALA A 256 44.56 -33.84 -2.42
C ALA A 256 43.53 -33.87 -3.57
N HIS A 257 42.85 -35.01 -3.77
CA HIS A 257 41.84 -35.20 -4.81
C HIS A 257 40.73 -36.17 -4.37
N LEU A 258 39.64 -36.18 -5.13
CA LEU A 258 38.57 -37.17 -5.07
C LEU A 258 38.32 -37.73 -6.47
N LEU A 259 38.07 -39.04 -6.57
CA LEU A 259 37.54 -39.64 -7.78
C LEU A 259 36.07 -40.00 -7.56
N LEU A 260 35.18 -39.09 -7.91
CA LEU A 260 33.74 -39.25 -7.70
C LEU A 260 33.14 -40.19 -8.73
N ARG A 261 32.44 -41.22 -8.26
CA ARG A 261 31.53 -42.03 -9.05
C ARG A 261 30.09 -41.66 -8.71
N ALA A 262 29.36 -41.17 -9.71
CA ALA A 262 27.91 -40.98 -9.65
C ALA A 262 27.22 -42.21 -10.26
N ASP A 263 26.69 -43.10 -9.42
CA ASP A 263 25.96 -44.29 -9.84
C ASP A 263 24.45 -43.99 -9.94
N LEU A 264 23.91 -44.09 -11.17
CA LEU A 264 22.52 -43.80 -11.48
C LEU A 264 21.71 -45.08 -11.78
N ARG A 265 22.19 -46.27 -11.37
CA ARG A 265 21.50 -47.56 -11.64
C ARG A 265 20.20 -47.73 -10.85
N SER A 266 20.10 -47.11 -9.67
CA SER A 266 18.91 -47.14 -8.81
C SER A 266 18.12 -45.84 -8.89
N ASP A 267 16.84 -45.86 -8.51
CA ASP A 267 16.01 -44.63 -8.40
C ASP A 267 16.52 -43.62 -7.37
N ARG A 268 17.51 -44.02 -6.57
CA ARG A 268 18.31 -43.11 -5.73
C ARG A 268 19.73 -43.07 -6.29
N PRO A 269 20.22 -41.93 -6.80
CA PRO A 269 21.61 -41.82 -7.21
C PRO A 269 22.51 -41.95 -5.99
N VAL A 270 23.62 -42.65 -6.16
CA VAL A 270 24.66 -42.79 -5.13
C VAL A 270 25.92 -42.11 -5.63
N VAL A 271 26.45 -41.19 -4.83
CA VAL A 271 27.75 -40.57 -5.08
C VAL A 271 28.77 -41.16 -4.11
N SER A 272 29.87 -41.68 -4.61
CA SER A 272 30.96 -42.22 -3.80
C SER A 272 32.30 -41.77 -4.32
N ASP A 273 33.24 -41.48 -3.44
CA ASP A 273 34.64 -41.37 -3.79
C ASP A 273 35.26 -42.76 -3.92
N THR A 274 35.67 -43.14 -5.12
CA THR A 274 36.25 -44.46 -5.40
C THR A 274 37.68 -44.60 -4.92
N ALA A 275 38.41 -43.49 -4.74
CA ALA A 275 39.76 -43.50 -4.19
C ALA A 275 39.75 -43.95 -2.72
N THR A 276 38.81 -43.40 -1.92
CA THR A 276 38.67 -43.74 -0.49
C THR A 276 37.57 -44.76 -0.19
N ARG A 277 36.80 -45.19 -1.20
CA ARG A 277 35.60 -46.04 -1.10
C ARG A 277 34.52 -45.49 -0.16
N ARG A 278 34.45 -44.17 0.00
CA ARG A 278 33.50 -43.48 0.90
C ARG A 278 32.29 -43.00 0.13
N GLN A 279 31.09 -43.29 0.62
CA GLN A 279 29.86 -42.71 0.09
C GLN A 279 29.67 -41.28 0.60
N LEU A 280 29.34 -40.35 -0.29
CA LEU A 280 29.08 -38.95 0.02
C LEU A 280 27.58 -38.70 0.23
N PRO A 281 27.19 -37.90 1.23
CA PRO A 281 25.79 -37.64 1.53
C PRO A 281 25.16 -36.71 0.49
N THR A 282 24.09 -37.15 -0.18
CA THR A 282 23.24 -36.31 -1.04
C THR A 282 21.99 -35.88 -0.28
N THR A 283 21.49 -34.68 -0.56
CA THR A 283 20.20 -34.19 -0.06
C THR A 283 19.06 -34.87 -0.84
N VAL A 284 18.47 -35.96 -0.33
CA VAL A 284 17.35 -36.64 -1.00
C VAL A 284 16.22 -37.02 -0.04
N ARG A 285 15.01 -36.50 -0.30
CA ARG A 285 13.74 -37.20 -0.02
C ARG A 285 13.10 -37.59 -1.36
N ALA A 286 12.66 -38.84 -1.47
CA ALA A 286 12.24 -39.47 -2.73
C ALA A 286 10.90 -38.95 -3.30
N ARG A 287 10.79 -38.85 -4.63
CA ARG A 287 9.51 -38.82 -5.37
C ARG A 287 8.66 -40.07 -5.03
N PRO A 288 7.34 -39.95 -4.78
CA PRO A 288 6.50 -41.12 -4.55
C PRO A 288 6.20 -41.83 -5.89
N SER A 289 6.72 -43.05 -6.03
CA SER A 289 6.19 -44.03 -7.00
C SER A 289 4.89 -44.63 -6.45
N THR A 290 3.97 -44.89 -7.37
CA THR A 290 2.68 -45.55 -7.15
C THR A 290 2.83 -46.85 -6.36
N ALA A 291 1.92 -47.03 -5.38
CA ALA A 291 2.05 -47.96 -4.25
C ALA A 291 2.12 -49.46 -4.63
N PRO A 292 2.83 -50.26 -3.80
CA PRO A 292 2.13 -51.19 -2.91
C PRO A 292 2.58 -51.03 -1.43
N PRO A 293 1.90 -51.65 -0.44
CA PRO A 293 1.64 -51.04 0.87
C PRO A 293 2.92 -50.91 1.72
N ARG A 294 3.16 -49.69 2.25
CA ARG A 294 4.27 -49.38 3.14
C ARG A 294 3.92 -49.67 4.61
N VAL A 295 4.83 -50.36 5.28
CA VAL A 295 4.98 -50.34 6.74
C VAL A 295 5.31 -48.90 7.18
N PRO A 296 4.73 -48.36 8.28
CA PRO A 296 4.88 -46.94 8.64
C PRO A 296 6.32 -46.60 9.05
N ALA A 297 6.88 -45.53 8.49
CA ALA A 297 8.11 -44.93 8.97
C ALA A 297 7.84 -44.10 10.24
N ALA A 298 8.81 -44.11 11.16
CA ALA A 298 8.70 -43.53 12.50
C ALA A 298 8.34 -42.03 12.50
N ARG A 299 7.45 -41.66 13.43
CA ARG A 299 6.96 -40.30 13.67
C ARG A 299 8.13 -39.35 13.96
N GLN A 300 8.17 -38.19 13.26
CA GLN A 300 8.92 -37.04 13.80
C GLN A 300 8.28 -36.66 15.15
N PRO A 301 9.08 -36.45 16.21
CA PRO A 301 8.53 -35.98 17.47
C PRO A 301 7.90 -34.60 17.24
N GLU A 302 6.69 -34.43 17.77
CA GLU A 302 6.03 -33.13 17.82
C GLU A 302 6.87 -32.20 18.71
N GLU A 303 7.12 -30.97 18.26
CA GLU A 303 7.73 -29.94 19.10
C GLU A 303 6.90 -29.79 20.38
N ALA A 304 7.59 -29.64 21.52
CA ALA A 304 6.91 -29.47 22.80
C ALA A 304 6.03 -28.21 22.75
N TYR A 305 4.73 -28.37 23.04
CA TYR A 305 3.80 -27.24 23.11
C TYR A 305 4.11 -26.40 24.35
N ASP A 306 4.45 -25.13 24.13
CA ASP A 306 4.58 -24.13 25.18
C ASP A 306 3.54 -23.01 24.95
N GLU A 307 2.51 -22.99 25.80
CA GLU A 307 1.43 -21.99 25.75
C GLU A 307 1.92 -20.59 26.17
N GLY A 308 2.92 -20.51 27.05
CA GLY A 308 3.34 -19.26 27.70
C GLY A 308 3.72 -18.14 26.72
N PRO A 309 4.65 -18.39 25.78
CA PRO A 309 5.03 -17.41 24.76
C PRO A 309 3.86 -17.01 23.85
N LEU A 310 3.01 -17.97 23.45
CA LEU A 310 1.86 -17.72 22.57
C LEU A 310 0.83 -16.79 23.22
N VAL A 311 0.51 -17.02 24.49
CA VAL A 311 -0.44 -16.18 25.23
C VAL A 311 0.14 -14.79 25.53
N THR A 312 1.45 -14.71 25.79
CA THR A 312 2.14 -13.44 26.00
C THR A 312 2.06 -12.56 24.74
N ASP A 313 2.36 -13.17 23.61
CA ASP A 313 2.30 -12.56 22.29
C ASP A 313 0.85 -12.18 21.89
N PHE A 314 -0.14 -13.03 22.18
CA PHE A 314 -1.56 -12.67 22.06
C PHE A 314 -1.90 -11.39 22.85
N TYR A 315 -1.49 -11.29 24.12
CA TYR A 315 -1.78 -10.11 24.94
C TYR A 315 -1.03 -8.86 24.47
N GLN A 316 0.17 -9.01 23.92
CA GLN A 316 0.91 -7.90 23.30
C GLN A 316 0.09 -7.29 22.16
N HIS A 317 -0.47 -8.10 21.27
CA HIS A 317 -1.32 -7.63 20.18
C HIS A 317 -2.68 -7.10 20.67
N MET A 318 -3.30 -7.70 21.67
CA MET A 318 -4.54 -7.16 22.25
C MET A 318 -4.35 -5.78 22.89
N SER A 319 -3.16 -5.49 23.43
CA SER A 319 -2.87 -4.19 24.06
C SER A 319 -2.85 -3.02 23.06
N THR A 320 -2.72 -3.29 21.76
CA THR A 320 -2.75 -2.25 20.73
C THR A 320 -4.16 -1.84 20.34
N GLY A 321 -5.18 -2.62 20.68
CA GLY A 321 -6.57 -2.41 20.26
C GLY A 321 -6.83 -2.66 18.76
N GLN A 322 -5.84 -3.11 17.99
CA GLN A 322 -5.98 -3.30 16.53
C GLN A 322 -6.45 -4.70 16.13
N MET A 323 -6.65 -5.60 17.09
CA MET A 323 -6.92 -7.00 16.81
C MET A 323 -8.35 -7.23 16.33
N VAL A 324 -8.50 -7.99 15.24
CA VAL A 324 -9.78 -8.42 14.68
C VAL A 324 -10.18 -9.77 15.25
N LEU A 325 -11.46 -9.95 15.55
CA LEU A 325 -12.04 -11.25 15.91
C LEU A 325 -12.80 -11.82 14.71
N ALA A 326 -12.51 -13.06 14.33
CA ALA A 326 -13.28 -13.84 13.37
C ALA A 326 -13.93 -15.05 14.08
N LEU A 327 -15.23 -14.97 14.32
CA LEU A 327 -16.02 -16.02 14.94
C LEU A 327 -16.50 -16.99 13.85
N VAL A 328 -15.83 -18.15 13.75
CA VAL A 328 -16.17 -19.20 12.78
C VAL A 328 -17.30 -20.06 13.32
N SER A 329 -17.17 -20.46 14.58
CA SER A 329 -18.14 -21.22 15.34
C SER A 329 -18.46 -20.43 16.62
N GLY A 330 -19.68 -20.55 17.15
CA GLY A 330 -20.12 -19.80 18.32
C GLY A 330 -19.16 -19.87 19.53
N PRO A 331 -19.23 -18.91 20.46
CA PRO A 331 -18.31 -18.85 21.60
C PRO A 331 -18.43 -20.04 22.55
N ASP A 332 -19.58 -20.72 22.55
CA ASP A 332 -19.86 -21.90 23.36
C ASP A 332 -20.50 -23.00 22.48
N GLY A 333 -20.23 -24.27 22.80
CA GLY A 333 -20.76 -25.43 22.06
C GLY A 333 -22.15 -25.92 22.49
N GLY A 334 -22.90 -25.14 23.27
CA GLY A 334 -24.16 -25.59 23.89
C GLY A 334 -25.31 -24.62 23.66
N GLY A 335 -26.05 -24.78 22.57
CA GLY A 335 -27.31 -24.06 22.35
C GLY A 335 -27.82 -24.08 20.91
N ALA A 336 -27.06 -23.49 19.99
CA ALA A 336 -27.34 -23.44 18.55
C ALA A 336 -26.48 -24.44 17.77
N ILE A 337 -26.92 -24.85 16.58
CA ILE A 337 -26.06 -25.57 15.65
C ILE A 337 -25.03 -24.61 15.04
N ASP A 338 -23.87 -25.11 14.62
CA ASP A 338 -22.91 -24.33 13.85
C ASP A 338 -23.14 -24.45 12.34
N THR A 339 -22.35 -23.73 11.56
CA THR A 339 -22.45 -23.70 10.09
C THR A 339 -22.07 -25.03 9.43
N ASP A 340 -21.24 -25.85 10.08
CA ASP A 340 -20.88 -27.18 9.58
C ASP A 340 -22.04 -28.16 9.75
N GLU A 341 -22.71 -28.14 10.91
CA GLU A 341 -23.93 -28.92 11.17
C GLU A 341 -25.11 -28.44 10.31
N LEU A 342 -25.23 -27.12 10.08
CA LEU A 342 -26.19 -26.57 9.13
C LEU A 342 -25.95 -27.15 7.72
N ASN A 343 -24.69 -27.13 7.26
CA ASN A 343 -24.33 -27.69 5.95
C ASN A 343 -24.70 -29.18 5.87
N HIS A 344 -24.40 -29.95 6.92
CA HIS A 344 -24.72 -31.37 6.99
C HIS A 344 -26.24 -31.63 6.82
N ARG A 345 -27.06 -30.94 7.61
CA ARG A 345 -28.53 -31.07 7.58
C ARG A 345 -29.13 -30.63 6.26
N LEU A 346 -28.65 -29.53 5.69
CA LEU A 346 -29.11 -29.07 4.38
C LEU A 346 -28.69 -30.02 3.26
N ALA A 347 -27.47 -30.57 3.31
CA ALA A 347 -27.00 -31.52 2.32
C ALA A 347 -27.85 -32.80 2.34
N GLU A 348 -28.19 -33.31 3.52
CA GLU A 348 -29.10 -34.45 3.66
C GLU A 348 -30.50 -34.12 3.10
N ALA A 349 -31.04 -32.95 3.42
CA ALA A 349 -32.36 -32.52 2.95
C ALA A 349 -32.44 -32.36 1.43
N VAL A 350 -31.37 -31.88 0.80
CA VAL A 350 -31.32 -31.55 -0.64
C VAL A 350 -30.88 -32.74 -1.49
N PHE A 351 -29.89 -33.51 -1.04
CA PHE A 351 -29.30 -34.60 -1.80
C PHE A 351 -29.79 -35.99 -1.36
N GLY A 352 -30.58 -36.09 -0.28
CA GLY A 352 -31.07 -37.33 0.31
C GLY A 352 -30.02 -38.11 1.14
N ALA A 353 -28.76 -37.71 1.06
CA ALA A 353 -27.63 -38.17 1.88
C ALA A 353 -26.51 -37.14 1.78
N VAL A 354 -25.61 -37.09 2.76
CA VAL A 354 -24.45 -36.18 2.71
C VAL A 354 -23.38 -36.75 1.78
N PRO A 355 -23.03 -36.07 0.66
CA PRO A 355 -22.02 -36.54 -0.27
C PRO A 355 -20.64 -36.69 0.39
N GLN A 356 -19.77 -37.53 -0.19
CA GLN A 356 -18.40 -37.75 0.32
C GLN A 356 -17.38 -37.51 -0.81
N PRO A 357 -16.53 -36.46 -0.72
CA PRO A 357 -16.49 -35.46 0.36
C PRO A 357 -17.75 -34.57 0.38
N ALA A 358 -18.07 -34.01 1.55
CA ALA A 358 -19.20 -33.10 1.71
C ALA A 358 -19.00 -31.84 0.85
N PRO A 359 -20.03 -31.34 0.15
CA PRO A 359 -19.95 -30.09 -0.59
C PRO A 359 -19.71 -28.90 0.36
N ALA A 360 -19.15 -27.82 -0.18
CA ALA A 360 -19.01 -26.58 0.58
C ALA A 360 -20.40 -26.00 0.90
N LEU A 361 -20.54 -25.32 2.05
CA LEU A 361 -21.82 -24.75 2.51
C LEU A 361 -22.47 -23.86 1.44
N GLN A 362 -21.69 -23.07 0.70
CA GLN A 362 -22.20 -22.22 -0.39
C GLN A 362 -22.86 -23.02 -1.52
N GLU A 363 -22.35 -24.20 -1.85
CA GLU A 363 -22.89 -25.07 -2.90
C GLU A 363 -24.19 -25.73 -2.42
N THR A 364 -24.16 -26.27 -1.19
CA THR A 364 -25.34 -26.84 -0.53
C THR A 364 -26.43 -25.79 -0.37
N TRP A 365 -26.09 -24.57 0.04
CA TRP A 365 -27.02 -23.45 0.18
C TRP A 365 -27.64 -23.04 -1.16
N ALA A 366 -26.84 -22.91 -2.21
CA ALA A 366 -27.34 -22.61 -3.55
C ALA A 366 -28.27 -23.72 -4.09
N ALA A 367 -28.02 -24.99 -3.73
CA ALA A 367 -28.93 -26.09 -4.05
C ALA A 367 -30.21 -26.05 -3.21
N ALA A 368 -30.09 -25.78 -1.90
CA ALA A 368 -31.21 -25.65 -0.97
C ALA A 368 -32.18 -24.53 -1.39
N ARG A 369 -31.67 -23.34 -1.74
CA ARG A 369 -32.49 -22.22 -2.24
C ARG A 369 -33.23 -22.51 -3.55
N ARG A 370 -32.74 -23.46 -4.36
CA ARG A 370 -33.38 -23.88 -5.61
C ARG A 370 -34.42 -24.97 -5.42
N GLN A 371 -34.28 -25.81 -4.40
CA GLN A 371 -35.09 -27.03 -4.23
C GLN A 371 -36.09 -26.96 -3.07
N LEU A 372 -35.80 -26.17 -2.03
CA LEU A 372 -36.63 -26.03 -0.84
C LEU A 372 -37.41 -24.72 -0.87
N SER A 373 -38.68 -24.75 -0.43
CA SER A 373 -39.46 -23.54 -0.20
C SER A 373 -38.97 -22.80 1.05
N GLN A 374 -39.31 -21.51 1.18
CA GLN A 374 -38.95 -20.70 2.36
C GLN A 374 -39.42 -21.33 3.68
N GLN A 375 -40.64 -21.89 3.71
CA GLN A 375 -41.18 -22.59 4.88
C GLN A 375 -40.40 -23.86 5.24
N GLN A 376 -39.79 -24.53 4.26
CA GLN A 376 -38.96 -25.70 4.49
C GLN A 376 -37.55 -25.32 4.97
N LEU A 377 -37.04 -24.14 4.61
CA LEU A 377 -35.73 -23.64 5.05
C LEU A 377 -35.77 -23.09 6.48
N GLU A 378 -36.89 -22.49 6.87
CA GLU A 378 -37.07 -21.81 8.17
C GLU A 378 -36.66 -22.66 9.40
N PRO A 379 -37.01 -23.96 9.52
CA PRO A 379 -36.57 -24.79 10.64
C PRO A 379 -35.05 -24.96 10.74
N TYR A 380 -34.34 -24.98 9.61
CA TYR A 380 -32.87 -25.11 9.59
C TYR A 380 -32.22 -23.81 10.04
N LEU A 381 -32.72 -22.67 9.58
CA LEU A 381 -32.23 -21.34 9.99
C LEU A 381 -32.52 -21.07 11.46
N LYS A 382 -33.73 -21.43 11.93
CA LYS A 382 -34.10 -21.28 13.35
C LYS A 382 -33.22 -22.10 14.30
N ALA A 383 -32.60 -23.18 13.82
CA ALA A 383 -31.66 -23.96 14.63
C ALA A 383 -30.33 -23.23 14.92
N LEU A 384 -30.04 -22.12 14.22
CA LEU A 384 -28.90 -21.24 14.49
C LEU A 384 -29.18 -20.25 15.64
N SER A 385 -30.45 -20.07 16.02
CA SER A 385 -30.80 -19.22 17.17
C SER A 385 -30.42 -19.89 18.48
N VAL A 386 -29.87 -19.11 19.41
CA VAL A 386 -29.63 -19.57 20.77
C VAL A 386 -30.94 -19.67 21.55
N PRO A 387 -31.12 -20.70 22.40
CA PRO A 387 -32.30 -20.80 23.26
C PRO A 387 -32.28 -19.70 24.34
N GLU A 388 -33.46 -19.30 24.85
CA GLU A 388 -33.58 -18.31 25.95
C GLU A 388 -32.81 -18.67 27.23
N SER A 389 -32.44 -19.94 27.40
CA SER A 389 -31.68 -20.45 28.55
C SER A 389 -30.16 -20.48 28.34
N HIS A 390 -29.67 -19.94 27.22
CA HIS A 390 -28.25 -19.91 26.88
C HIS A 390 -27.42 -19.08 27.86
N ASP A 391 -26.20 -19.52 28.18
CA ASP A 391 -25.29 -18.79 29.06
C ASP A 391 -24.62 -17.63 28.30
N GLU A 392 -25.11 -16.43 28.51
CA GLU A 392 -24.65 -15.22 27.82
C GLU A 392 -23.25 -14.74 28.25
N ARG A 393 -22.60 -15.35 29.26
CA ARG A 393 -21.35 -14.85 29.84
C ARG A 393 -20.18 -14.82 28.84
N SER A 394 -20.04 -15.84 28.00
CA SER A 394 -18.94 -15.88 27.03
C SER A 394 -19.13 -14.81 25.96
N ALA A 395 -20.33 -14.71 25.39
CA ALA A 395 -20.69 -13.63 24.46
C ALA A 395 -20.47 -12.25 25.11
N TYR A 396 -20.89 -12.05 26.36
CA TYR A 396 -20.67 -10.79 27.08
C TYR A 396 -19.18 -10.44 27.25
N ASN A 397 -18.35 -11.41 27.66
CA ASN A 397 -16.91 -11.20 27.82
C ASN A 397 -16.22 -10.90 26.49
N LEU A 398 -16.66 -11.52 25.38
CA LEU A 398 -16.18 -11.17 24.05
C LEU A 398 -16.45 -9.71 23.71
N LEU A 399 -17.65 -9.20 24.01
CA LEU A 399 -18.01 -7.79 23.74
C LEU A 399 -17.28 -6.79 24.64
N LEU A 400 -16.69 -7.23 25.76
CA LEU A 400 -15.87 -6.39 26.65
C LEU A 400 -14.38 -6.38 26.31
N ALA A 401 -13.93 -7.29 25.45
CA ALA A 401 -12.54 -7.33 25.01
C ALA A 401 -12.26 -6.26 23.93
N PRO A 402 -11.02 -5.74 23.85
CA PRO A 402 -10.65 -4.63 22.95
C PRO A 402 -10.42 -5.11 21.51
N TRP A 403 -11.48 -5.50 20.83
CA TRP A 403 -11.44 -5.80 19.40
C TRP A 403 -11.57 -4.52 18.58
N SER A 404 -10.85 -4.42 17.46
CA SER A 404 -11.13 -3.36 16.49
C SER A 404 -12.43 -3.60 15.72
N ARG A 405 -12.78 -4.88 15.53
CA ARG A 405 -14.03 -5.34 14.90
C ARG A 405 -14.23 -6.84 15.17
N ILE A 406 -15.51 -7.25 15.25
CA ILE A 406 -15.90 -8.66 15.26
C ILE A 406 -16.57 -9.00 13.94
N TYR A 407 -16.06 -10.01 13.23
CA TYR A 407 -16.71 -10.65 12.11
C TYR A 407 -17.32 -11.97 12.56
N ASP A 408 -18.63 -12.08 12.47
CA ASP A 408 -19.39 -13.25 12.88
C ASP A 408 -19.90 -14.01 11.65
N PHE A 409 -19.36 -15.21 11.44
CA PHE A 409 -19.74 -16.10 10.34
C PHE A 409 -20.75 -17.18 10.78
N THR A 410 -21.16 -17.19 12.06
CA THR A 410 -21.99 -18.27 12.62
C THR A 410 -23.42 -18.26 12.11
N GLY A 411 -23.93 -17.09 11.70
CA GLY A 411 -25.35 -16.91 11.41
C GLY A 411 -26.24 -17.05 12.65
N SER A 412 -25.68 -16.93 13.86
CA SER A 412 -26.42 -17.02 15.11
C SER A 412 -26.82 -15.64 15.63
N ASP A 413 -27.79 -15.60 16.54
CA ASP A 413 -28.15 -14.42 17.33
C ASP A 413 -27.42 -14.35 18.68
N ALA A 414 -26.38 -15.17 18.91
CA ALA A 414 -25.67 -15.26 20.19
C ALA A 414 -25.04 -13.93 20.63
N LEU A 415 -24.38 -13.19 19.73
CA LEU A 415 -23.82 -11.88 20.04
C LEU A 415 -24.88 -10.76 20.05
N PRO A 416 -25.82 -10.70 19.07
CA PRO A 416 -26.95 -9.77 19.12
C PRO A 416 -27.78 -9.86 20.41
N ALA A 417 -28.06 -11.07 20.91
CA ALA A 417 -28.91 -11.31 22.08
C ALA A 417 -28.35 -10.67 23.36
N VAL A 418 -27.02 -10.61 23.50
CA VAL A 418 -26.35 -10.09 24.69
C VAL A 418 -26.20 -8.56 24.67
N ARG A 419 -26.59 -7.89 23.56
CA ARG A 419 -26.59 -6.42 23.45
C ARG A 419 -27.71 -5.81 24.30
N ASN A 420 -27.46 -5.71 25.60
CA ASN A 420 -28.34 -4.99 26.53
C ASN A 420 -28.17 -3.45 26.41
N ALA A 421 -29.03 -2.70 27.12
CA ALA A 421 -29.02 -1.24 27.09
C ALA A 421 -27.66 -0.60 27.47
N ARG A 422 -26.82 -1.28 28.28
CA ARG A 422 -25.48 -0.76 28.66
C ARG A 422 -24.44 -0.92 27.56
N LEU A 423 -24.59 -1.95 26.71
CA LEU A 423 -23.71 -2.20 25.56
C LEU A 423 -24.24 -1.53 24.29
N ALA A 424 -25.52 -1.18 24.23
CA ALA A 424 -26.18 -0.63 23.04
C ALA A 424 -25.50 0.63 22.47
N GLU A 425 -24.92 1.48 23.32
CA GLU A 425 -24.19 2.70 22.92
C GLU A 425 -22.71 2.44 22.57
N LYS A 426 -22.17 1.27 22.94
CA LYS A 426 -20.75 0.90 22.75
C LYS A 426 -20.55 -0.15 21.66
N VAL A 427 -21.62 -0.84 21.27
CA VAL A 427 -21.64 -1.93 20.30
C VAL A 427 -22.67 -1.62 19.21
N SER A 428 -22.21 -1.61 17.96
CA SER A 428 -23.03 -1.49 16.76
C SER A 428 -23.21 -2.88 16.15
N LEU A 429 -24.45 -3.25 15.85
CA LEU A 429 -24.75 -4.44 15.07
C LEU A 429 -24.86 -4.05 13.60
N VAL A 430 -24.26 -4.86 12.73
CA VAL A 430 -24.23 -4.66 11.29
C VAL A 430 -24.61 -5.97 10.63
N ASP A 431 -25.69 -5.96 9.87
CA ASP A 431 -26.07 -7.10 9.02
C ASP A 431 -25.37 -6.97 7.67
N ALA A 432 -24.35 -7.78 7.39
CA ALA A 432 -23.60 -7.68 6.14
C ALA A 432 -24.47 -7.95 4.89
N CYS A 433 -25.63 -8.60 5.04
CA CYS A 433 -26.58 -8.84 3.96
C CYS A 433 -27.43 -7.60 3.62
N ALA A 434 -27.42 -6.54 4.45
CA ALA A 434 -28.26 -5.36 4.30
C ALA A 434 -27.48 -4.04 4.39
N ASP A 435 -26.59 -3.97 5.37
CA ASP A 435 -25.85 -2.78 5.76
C ASP A 435 -24.52 -2.72 5.02
N PHE A 436 -24.19 -1.56 4.46
CA PHE A 436 -22.94 -1.35 3.71
C PHE A 436 -21.80 -0.92 4.64
N PRO A 437 -20.53 -1.24 4.32
CA PRO A 437 -19.39 -0.74 5.07
C PRO A 437 -19.26 0.78 4.95
N THR A 438 -19.00 1.45 6.07
CA THR A 438 -18.79 2.91 6.12
C THR A 438 -17.48 3.26 6.85
N SER A 439 -16.98 4.47 6.62
CA SER A 439 -15.69 4.91 7.17
C SER A 439 -15.76 5.43 8.62
N ARG A 440 -16.96 5.53 9.24
CA ARG A 440 -17.15 6.13 10.58
C ARG A 440 -17.47 5.06 11.62
N ARG A 441 -16.51 4.75 12.48
CA ARG A 441 -16.73 3.87 13.65
C ARG A 441 -16.78 4.68 14.94
N GLY A 442 -17.96 4.76 15.53
CA GLY A 442 -18.10 5.28 16.89
C GLY A 442 -18.08 4.18 17.95
N ALA A 443 -18.23 2.92 17.57
CA ALA A 443 -18.48 1.81 18.49
C ALA A 443 -17.81 0.54 17.97
N LEU A 444 -17.73 -0.48 18.82
CA LEU A 444 -17.35 -1.82 18.37
C LEU A 444 -18.40 -2.34 17.40
N GLU A 445 -18.00 -2.64 16.17
CA GLU A 445 -18.89 -3.24 15.16
C GLU A 445 -18.85 -4.76 15.27
N ILE A 446 -20.04 -5.35 15.32
CA ILE A 446 -20.27 -6.78 15.08
C ILE A 446 -20.89 -6.90 13.71
N VAL A 447 -20.11 -7.42 12.77
CA VAL A 447 -20.52 -7.64 11.39
C VAL A 447 -20.92 -9.09 11.25
N THR A 448 -22.21 -9.35 11.16
CA THR A 448 -22.73 -10.71 10.91
C THR A 448 -22.67 -10.99 9.41
N MET A 449 -21.64 -11.72 9.00
CA MET A 449 -21.26 -11.93 7.60
C MET A 449 -22.29 -12.73 6.80
N ASN A 450 -23.13 -13.50 7.49
CA ASN A 450 -24.21 -14.32 6.92
C ASN A 450 -25.62 -13.87 7.39
N GLY A 451 -25.72 -12.69 8.02
CA GLY A 451 -26.93 -12.21 8.71
C GLY A 451 -27.23 -12.98 10.01
N TRP A 452 -28.27 -12.59 10.75
CA TRP A 452 -28.75 -13.31 11.94
C TRP A 452 -30.27 -13.51 11.93
N PRO A 453 -30.79 -14.46 12.72
CA PRO A 453 -32.23 -14.71 12.80
C PRO A 453 -32.91 -13.59 13.60
N HIS A 454 -33.57 -12.63 12.95
CA HIS A 454 -34.42 -11.65 13.64
C HIS A 454 -35.64 -11.22 12.81
N ASP A 455 -36.73 -10.91 13.51
CA ASP A 455 -37.97 -10.47 12.89
C ASP A 455 -37.79 -9.11 12.20
N GLY A 456 -37.97 -9.09 10.86
CA GLY A 456 -37.95 -7.87 10.05
C GLY A 456 -36.60 -7.47 9.44
N GLY A 457 -35.53 -8.27 9.63
CA GLY A 457 -34.22 -8.07 8.99
C GLY A 457 -34.11 -8.68 7.58
N SER A 458 -32.98 -8.45 6.91
CA SER A 458 -32.67 -9.16 5.66
C SER A 458 -32.49 -10.66 5.92
N PRO A 459 -32.91 -11.53 4.99
CA PRO A 459 -32.76 -12.97 5.17
C PRO A 459 -31.27 -13.34 5.19
N GLN A 460 -30.94 -14.29 6.05
CA GLN A 460 -29.60 -14.87 6.12
C GLN A 460 -29.17 -15.44 4.77
N ASP A 461 -27.89 -15.29 4.44
CA ASP A 461 -27.32 -15.81 3.19
C ASP A 461 -25.95 -16.45 3.45
N PHE A 462 -25.81 -17.69 2.99
CA PHE A 462 -24.59 -18.50 3.09
C PHE A 462 -23.97 -18.78 1.71
N GLY A 463 -24.43 -18.08 0.65
CA GLY A 463 -23.90 -18.21 -0.70
C GLY A 463 -22.48 -17.65 -0.84
N ASP A 464 -21.87 -17.88 -2.00
CA ASP A 464 -20.55 -17.33 -2.32
C ASP A 464 -20.63 -15.81 -2.49
N ALA A 465 -19.96 -15.06 -1.62
CA ALA A 465 -19.93 -13.61 -1.62
C ALA A 465 -19.25 -13.01 -2.87
N TRP A 466 -18.53 -13.81 -3.67
CA TRP A 466 -17.94 -13.37 -4.93
C TRP A 466 -18.81 -13.64 -6.14
N SER A 467 -19.88 -14.42 -5.97
CA SER A 467 -20.84 -14.75 -7.04
C SER A 467 -21.94 -13.70 -7.23
N VAL A 468 -22.09 -12.79 -6.25
CA VAL A 468 -23.05 -11.68 -6.29
C VAL A 468 -22.38 -10.41 -6.87
N PRO A 469 -23.17 -9.43 -7.37
CA PRO A 469 -22.62 -8.22 -7.95
C PRO A 469 -21.63 -7.49 -7.03
N PRO A 470 -20.56 -6.85 -7.55
CA PRO A 470 -19.58 -6.14 -6.72
C PRO A 470 -20.14 -4.93 -5.93
N ASN A 471 -21.39 -4.54 -6.17
CA ASN A 471 -22.09 -3.51 -5.42
C ASN A 471 -22.99 -4.07 -4.30
N ASP A 472 -22.97 -5.39 -4.09
CA ASP A 472 -23.65 -6.04 -2.98
C ASP A 472 -22.94 -5.74 -1.64
N ALA A 473 -23.74 -5.48 -0.60
CA ALA A 473 -23.24 -5.13 0.73
C ALA A 473 -22.33 -6.23 1.30
N ARG A 474 -22.70 -7.50 1.10
CA ARG A 474 -21.96 -8.65 1.63
C ARG A 474 -20.61 -8.76 0.94
N SER A 475 -20.56 -8.64 -0.39
CA SER A 475 -19.28 -8.63 -1.14
C SER A 475 -18.33 -7.50 -0.69
N LEU A 476 -18.87 -6.34 -0.32
CA LEU A 476 -18.06 -5.22 0.18
C LEU A 476 -17.52 -5.52 1.59
N TRP A 477 -18.30 -6.15 2.46
CA TRP A 477 -17.83 -6.61 3.77
C TRP A 477 -16.77 -7.72 3.68
N PHE A 478 -16.91 -8.66 2.75
CA PHE A 478 -15.89 -9.68 2.49
C PHE A 478 -14.57 -9.07 2.01
N ARG A 479 -14.61 -8.05 1.15
CA ARG A 479 -13.42 -7.27 0.78
C ARG A 479 -12.80 -6.54 1.96
N ARG A 480 -13.62 -5.91 2.80
CA ARG A 480 -13.15 -5.25 4.01
C ARG A 480 -12.47 -6.22 4.97
N PHE A 481 -13.05 -7.40 5.15
CA PHE A 481 -12.48 -8.47 5.97
C PHE A 481 -11.09 -8.87 5.46
N GLN A 482 -10.93 -9.11 4.15
CA GLN A 482 -9.62 -9.43 3.56
C GLN A 482 -8.59 -8.32 3.75
N ALA A 483 -8.96 -7.06 3.51
CA ALA A 483 -8.08 -5.92 3.71
C ALA A 483 -7.59 -5.80 5.17
N GLU A 484 -8.48 -6.08 6.13
CA GLU A 484 -8.13 -6.05 7.55
C GLU A 484 -7.28 -7.26 7.97
N LEU A 485 -7.48 -8.44 7.39
CA LEU A 485 -6.61 -9.59 7.65
C LEU A 485 -5.18 -9.40 7.16
N LEU A 486 -4.99 -8.57 6.13
CA LEU A 486 -3.68 -8.16 5.66
C LEU A 486 -3.07 -7.15 6.63
N THR A 487 -3.83 -6.17 7.11
CA THR A 487 -3.29 -4.99 7.83
C THR A 487 -3.35 -5.08 9.36
N ARG A 488 -3.90 -6.17 9.93
CA ARG A 488 -4.16 -6.29 11.37
C ARG A 488 -3.94 -7.72 11.89
N PRO A 489 -3.57 -7.88 13.18
CA PRO A 489 -3.58 -9.18 13.82
C PRO A 489 -5.01 -9.70 13.97
N VAL A 490 -5.20 -11.01 13.90
CA VAL A 490 -6.53 -11.65 13.95
C VAL A 490 -6.58 -12.82 14.93
N LEU A 491 -7.70 -13.01 15.61
CA LEU A 491 -8.05 -14.23 16.32
C LEU A 491 -9.21 -14.94 15.62
N PHE A 492 -9.00 -16.19 15.21
CA PHE A 492 -10.06 -17.09 14.79
C PHE A 492 -10.55 -17.90 15.99
N LEU A 493 -11.86 -17.95 16.21
CA LEU A 493 -12.49 -18.84 17.18
C LEU A 493 -13.26 -19.94 16.47
N SER A 494 -12.91 -21.19 16.71
CA SER A 494 -13.61 -22.34 16.16
C SER A 494 -13.72 -23.48 17.17
N LEU A 495 -14.86 -24.18 17.17
CA LEU A 495 -15.09 -25.33 18.05
C LEU A 495 -14.27 -26.55 17.62
N SER A 496 -13.80 -26.60 16.36
CA SER A 496 -13.00 -27.72 15.84
C SER A 496 -11.92 -27.25 14.86
N PRO A 497 -10.67 -27.73 14.97
CA PRO A 497 -9.62 -27.41 14.00
C PRO A 497 -9.83 -28.07 12.62
N SER A 498 -10.72 -29.06 12.53
CA SER A 498 -11.07 -29.72 11.27
C SER A 498 -12.33 -29.16 10.60
N SER A 499 -12.94 -28.11 11.17
CA SER A 499 -14.15 -27.45 10.67
C SER A 499 -14.01 -27.01 9.19
N PRO A 500 -14.84 -27.52 8.26
CA PRO A 500 -14.89 -27.00 6.90
C PRO A 500 -15.10 -25.48 6.83
N ALA A 501 -15.98 -24.92 7.67
CA ALA A 501 -16.21 -23.48 7.76
C ALA A 501 -14.94 -22.70 8.15
N LEU A 502 -14.12 -23.20 9.09
CA LEU A 502 -12.83 -22.58 9.44
C LEU A 502 -11.93 -22.47 8.22
N TRP A 503 -11.76 -23.57 7.50
CA TRP A 503 -10.85 -23.63 6.36
C TRP A 503 -11.34 -22.80 5.18
N GLU A 504 -12.65 -22.68 5.00
CA GLU A 504 -13.22 -21.79 4.01
C GLU A 504 -12.99 -20.31 4.35
N ILE A 505 -13.16 -19.92 5.61
CA ILE A 505 -12.89 -18.54 6.06
C ILE A 505 -11.39 -18.21 5.95
N LEU A 506 -10.50 -19.15 6.28
CA LEU A 506 -9.06 -18.98 6.08
C LEU A 506 -8.71 -18.84 4.59
N ARG A 507 -9.36 -19.62 3.71
CA ARG A 507 -9.20 -19.51 2.25
C ARG A 507 -9.65 -18.16 1.74
N ILE A 508 -10.85 -17.72 2.11
CA ILE A 508 -11.40 -16.40 1.77
C ILE A 508 -10.46 -15.31 2.28
N GLY A 509 -9.93 -15.44 3.50
CA GLY A 509 -8.98 -14.49 4.07
C GLY A 509 -7.57 -14.52 3.49
N GLY A 510 -7.27 -15.38 2.52
CA GLY A 510 -5.93 -15.52 1.95
C GLY A 510 -4.89 -16.10 2.93
N ARG A 511 -5.35 -16.86 3.94
CA ARG A 511 -4.56 -17.45 5.04
C ARG A 511 -4.57 -18.98 5.04
N ALA A 512 -4.79 -19.59 3.88
CA ALA A 512 -4.74 -21.05 3.75
C ALA A 512 -3.31 -21.61 3.77
N SER A 513 -2.30 -20.79 3.45
CA SER A 513 -0.88 -21.20 3.45
C SER A 513 0.08 -20.00 3.50
N GLY A 514 1.29 -20.25 3.99
CA GLY A 514 2.43 -19.32 3.91
C GLY A 514 2.55 -18.33 5.07
N GLU A 515 3.62 -17.55 5.05
CA GLU A 515 3.90 -16.57 6.11
C GLU A 515 3.07 -15.28 5.95
N HIS A 516 2.75 -14.68 7.08
CA HIS A 516 1.92 -13.48 7.17
C HIS A 516 2.65 -12.42 7.99
N GLU A 517 2.58 -11.17 7.53
CA GLU A 517 3.18 -10.02 8.23
C GLU A 517 2.54 -9.81 9.61
N PHE A 518 1.21 -9.78 9.65
CA PHE A 518 0.47 -9.72 10.91
C PHE A 518 0.09 -11.12 11.39
N PRO A 519 0.19 -11.40 12.69
CA PRO A 519 -0.06 -12.74 13.20
C PRO A 519 -1.53 -13.13 13.15
N GLY A 520 -1.78 -14.39 12.80
CA GLY A 520 -3.08 -15.04 12.92
C GLY A 520 -3.05 -16.03 14.06
N PHE A 521 -3.92 -15.82 15.05
CA PHE A 521 -4.13 -16.75 16.17
C PHE A 521 -5.35 -17.61 15.88
N LEU A 522 -5.30 -18.87 16.27
CA LEU A 522 -6.46 -19.76 16.24
C LEU A 522 -6.70 -20.32 17.63
N MET A 523 -7.91 -20.12 18.14
CA MET A 523 -8.41 -20.75 19.36
C MET A 523 -9.31 -21.91 19.00
N THR A 524 -8.85 -23.12 19.29
CA THR A 524 -9.62 -24.34 19.10
C THR A 524 -8.97 -25.47 19.88
N PRO A 525 -9.69 -26.55 20.25
CA PRO A 525 -9.08 -27.72 20.86
C PRO A 525 -7.92 -28.28 20.03
N GLU A 526 -7.07 -29.10 20.64
CA GLU A 526 -5.80 -29.56 20.06
C GLU A 526 -5.92 -30.26 18.69
N GLY A 527 -7.04 -30.93 18.40
CA GLY A 527 -7.27 -31.63 17.15
C GLY A 527 -6.37 -32.86 16.93
N THR A 528 -6.39 -33.38 15.71
CA THR A 528 -5.52 -34.48 15.29
C THR A 528 -4.12 -33.97 14.90
N PRO A 529 -3.09 -34.84 14.84
CA PRO A 529 -1.78 -34.45 14.33
C PRO A 529 -1.81 -33.88 12.90
N ALA A 530 -2.77 -34.33 12.08
CA ALA A 530 -2.96 -33.82 10.73
C ALA A 530 -3.51 -32.39 10.76
N ASP A 531 -4.46 -32.11 11.66
CA ASP A 531 -4.98 -30.75 11.86
C ASP A 531 -3.86 -29.81 12.30
N ARG A 532 -3.04 -30.22 13.28
CA ARG A 532 -1.89 -29.43 13.73
C ARG A 532 -0.85 -29.19 12.65
N ALA A 533 -0.63 -30.15 11.74
CA ALA A 533 0.24 -29.96 10.59
C ALA A 533 -0.34 -28.90 9.63
N ARG A 534 -1.63 -29.02 9.26
CA ARG A 534 -2.32 -28.05 8.41
C ARG A 534 -2.32 -26.65 9.00
N LEU A 535 -2.57 -26.52 10.31
CA LEU A 535 -2.57 -25.23 11.00
C LEU A 535 -1.19 -24.55 10.99
N ARG A 536 -0.10 -25.33 11.10
CA ARG A 536 1.27 -24.82 10.96
C ARG A 536 1.56 -24.39 9.52
N GLU A 537 1.11 -25.14 8.52
CA GLU A 537 1.24 -24.77 7.10
C GLU A 537 0.49 -23.48 6.77
N ALA A 538 -0.65 -23.23 7.44
CA ALA A 538 -1.42 -21.99 7.37
C ALA A 538 -0.79 -20.82 8.15
N GLY A 539 0.35 -21.02 8.81
CA GLY A 539 1.02 -19.97 9.59
C GLY A 539 0.25 -19.50 10.84
N LEU A 540 -0.66 -20.31 11.37
CA LEU A 540 -1.50 -19.94 12.51
C LEU A 540 -0.85 -20.29 13.85
N ARG A 541 -0.91 -19.34 14.78
CA ARG A 541 -0.52 -19.50 16.18
C ARG A 541 -1.65 -20.18 16.95
N HIS A 542 -1.57 -21.51 17.07
CA HIS A 542 -2.63 -22.33 17.68
C HIS A 542 -2.56 -22.33 19.20
N ILE A 543 -3.59 -21.77 19.85
CA ILE A 543 -3.79 -21.83 21.29
C ILE A 543 -4.77 -22.98 21.58
N ARG A 544 -4.26 -24.04 22.22
CA ARG A 544 -4.92 -25.35 22.33
C ARG A 544 -5.95 -25.39 23.47
N THR A 545 -7.02 -24.61 23.37
CA THR A 545 -8.13 -24.59 24.35
C THR A 545 -9.47 -24.40 23.65
N THR A 546 -10.56 -24.73 24.34
CA THR A 546 -11.91 -24.44 23.84
C THR A 546 -12.15 -22.92 23.83
N PRO A 547 -12.94 -22.39 22.87
CA PRO A 547 -13.34 -20.98 22.87
C PRO A 547 -13.98 -20.53 24.20
N ALA A 548 -14.89 -21.33 24.77
CA ALA A 548 -15.56 -21.03 26.02
C ALA A 548 -14.59 -20.88 27.21
N ASP A 549 -13.62 -21.79 27.34
CA ASP A 549 -12.65 -21.74 28.43
C ASP A 549 -11.66 -20.59 28.25
N PHE A 550 -11.27 -20.28 27.01
CA PHE A 550 -10.46 -19.12 26.70
C PHE A 550 -11.15 -17.82 27.08
N VAL A 551 -12.40 -17.63 26.63
CA VAL A 551 -13.16 -16.41 26.88
C VAL A 551 -13.40 -16.21 28.38
N ARG A 552 -13.75 -17.27 29.11
CA ARG A 552 -13.97 -17.19 30.56
C ARG A 552 -12.69 -16.99 31.37
N GLY A 553 -11.59 -17.61 30.95
CA GLY A 553 -10.33 -17.61 31.69
C GLY A 553 -9.37 -16.47 31.34
N ARG A 554 -9.34 -16.05 30.07
CA ARG A 554 -8.29 -15.18 29.49
C ARG A 554 -8.79 -13.80 29.06
N LEU A 555 -10.09 -13.65 28.80
CA LEU A 555 -10.73 -12.36 28.49
C LEU A 555 -11.44 -11.72 29.69
N GLY A 556 -11.16 -12.21 30.90
CA GLY A 556 -11.74 -11.73 32.14
C GLY A 556 -11.26 -10.34 32.60
N ALA A 557 -11.92 -9.80 33.62
CA ALA A 557 -11.55 -8.54 34.25
C ALA A 557 -10.18 -8.62 34.96
N GLY A 558 -9.42 -7.51 34.96
CA GLY A 558 -8.14 -7.39 35.68
C GLY A 558 -6.88 -7.68 34.86
N VAL A 559 -6.99 -8.10 33.59
CA VAL A 559 -5.84 -8.23 32.69
C VAL A 559 -5.42 -6.87 32.14
N GLN A 560 -4.22 -6.41 32.47
CA GLN A 560 -3.72 -5.08 32.12
C GLN A 560 -3.70 -4.82 30.60
N ALA A 561 -3.25 -5.80 29.80
CA ALA A 561 -3.23 -5.68 28.34
C ALA A 561 -4.63 -5.38 27.76
N LEU A 562 -5.70 -5.98 28.31
CA LEU A 562 -7.07 -5.71 27.87
C LEU A 562 -7.53 -4.31 28.28
N VAL A 563 -7.05 -3.79 29.41
CA VAL A 563 -7.33 -2.42 29.87
C VAL A 563 -6.65 -1.41 28.94
N ASP A 564 -5.39 -1.65 28.61
CA ASP A 564 -4.62 -0.78 27.72
C ASP A 564 -5.23 -0.74 26.31
N GLY A 565 -5.57 -1.90 25.74
CA GLY A 565 -6.23 -1.95 24.43
C GLY A 565 -7.59 -1.25 24.41
N ARG A 566 -8.38 -1.36 25.49
CA ARG A 566 -9.66 -0.64 25.61
C ARG A 566 -9.46 0.86 25.69
N ARG A 567 -8.41 1.33 26.38
CA ARG A 567 -8.08 2.76 26.43
C ARG A 567 -7.76 3.28 25.04
N VAL A 568 -6.91 2.57 24.27
CA VAL A 568 -6.57 2.94 22.89
C VAL A 568 -7.82 3.01 22.01
N LEU A 569 -8.67 1.98 22.02
CA LEU A 569 -9.91 1.99 21.25
C LEU A 569 -10.90 3.09 21.68
N THR A 570 -10.98 3.38 22.99
CA THR A 570 -11.83 4.48 23.47
C THR A 570 -11.30 5.82 22.96
N GLU A 571 -9.99 6.05 22.98
CA GLU A 571 -9.36 7.24 22.40
C GLU A 571 -9.58 7.32 20.88
N GLU A 572 -9.53 6.20 20.16
CA GLU A 572 -9.84 6.13 18.72
C GLU A 572 -11.32 6.45 18.44
N TYR A 573 -12.25 5.85 19.19
CA TYR A 573 -13.67 6.09 19.06
C TYR A 573 -14.05 7.50 19.47
N GLU A 574 -13.48 8.06 20.53
CA GLU A 574 -13.66 9.47 20.92
C GLU A 574 -13.07 10.40 19.85
N GLY A 575 -11.88 10.10 19.33
CA GLY A 575 -11.27 10.80 18.20
C GLY A 575 -12.12 10.75 16.93
N THR A 576 -12.88 9.67 16.71
CA THR A 576 -13.77 9.49 15.55
C THR A 576 -15.18 10.06 15.79
N ARG A 577 -15.71 9.97 17.02
CA ARG A 577 -17.01 10.52 17.45
C ARG A 577 -16.95 12.03 17.55
N ASP A 578 -15.98 12.52 18.31
CA ASP A 578 -15.82 13.93 18.60
C ASP A 578 -14.95 14.62 17.57
N GLY A 579 -14.20 13.91 16.74
CA GLY A 579 -13.24 14.50 15.83
C GLY A 579 -12.01 15.11 16.53
N VAL A 580 -10.92 15.27 15.78
CA VAL A 580 -9.77 16.05 16.24
C VAL A 580 -10.14 17.52 16.21
N GLY A 581 -10.04 18.19 17.35
CA GLY A 581 -10.28 19.63 17.48
C GLY A 581 -8.99 20.39 17.74
N ILE A 582 -8.98 21.20 18.80
CA ILE A 582 -7.80 21.91 19.28
C ILE A 582 -6.98 20.96 20.16
N VAL A 583 -5.70 20.74 19.86
CA VAL A 583 -4.79 19.96 20.71
C VAL A 583 -3.83 20.91 21.43
N ARG A 584 -3.57 20.69 22.72
CA ARG A 584 -2.59 21.48 23.47
C ARG A 584 -1.19 21.26 22.92
N VAL A 585 -0.48 22.35 22.63
CA VAL A 585 0.91 22.32 22.14
C VAL A 585 1.84 21.61 23.12
N ALA A 586 1.60 21.74 24.43
CA ALA A 586 2.36 21.03 25.46
C ALA A 586 2.40 19.51 25.22
N ARG A 587 1.22 18.90 25.00
CA ARG A 587 1.07 17.47 24.73
C ARG A 587 1.76 17.09 23.41
N LEU A 588 1.55 17.88 22.36
CA LEU A 588 2.18 17.65 21.06
C LEU A 588 3.71 17.66 21.10
N VAL A 589 4.31 18.44 21.99
CA VAL A 589 5.77 18.53 22.17
C VAL A 589 6.30 17.41 23.08
N GLU A 590 5.53 16.99 24.08
CA GLU A 590 5.87 15.87 24.97
C GLU A 590 5.85 14.53 24.24
N ASP A 591 4.83 14.30 23.41
CA ASP A 591 4.63 13.06 22.66
C ASP A 591 5.52 12.97 21.40
N ALA A 592 6.26 14.03 21.08
CA ALA A 592 7.04 14.11 19.84
C ALA A 592 8.31 13.24 19.87
N PRO A 593 8.58 12.45 18.82
CA PRO A 593 9.88 11.78 18.67
C PRO A 593 11.01 12.81 18.52
N ALA A 594 12.26 12.35 18.64
CA ALA A 594 13.42 13.20 18.37
C ALA A 594 13.39 13.71 16.92
N GLY A 595 13.85 14.95 16.71
CA GLY A 595 13.95 15.54 15.38
C GLY A 595 14.86 14.71 14.46
N ALA A 596 14.49 14.62 13.20
CA ALA A 596 15.17 13.78 12.21
C ALA A 596 15.64 14.60 10.99
N SER A 597 16.81 14.24 10.44
CA SER A 597 17.44 14.98 9.35
C SER A 597 16.67 14.91 8.03
N ASP A 598 15.78 13.93 7.89
CA ASP A 598 14.88 13.74 6.74
C ASP A 598 13.88 14.90 6.55
N PHE A 599 13.63 15.71 7.59
CA PHE A 599 12.95 17.00 7.46
C PHE A 599 13.63 17.89 6.40
N LEU A 600 14.96 17.90 6.35
CA LEU A 600 15.73 18.71 5.40
C LEU A 600 15.64 18.18 3.96
N ASP A 601 15.20 16.93 3.79
CA ASP A 601 14.96 16.29 2.50
C ASP A 601 13.52 16.53 2.00
N GLY A 602 12.71 17.26 2.76
CA GLY A 602 11.35 17.68 2.36
C GLY A 602 10.21 16.97 3.08
N ARG A 603 10.43 16.24 4.18
CA ARG A 603 9.32 15.73 5.02
C ARG A 603 8.58 16.89 5.71
N ASP A 604 7.28 16.76 5.94
CA ASP A 604 6.53 17.71 6.78
C ASP A 604 7.12 17.80 8.21
N PRO A 605 7.17 18.99 8.83
CA PRO A 605 7.79 19.17 10.15
C PRO A 605 7.03 18.43 11.26
N THR A 606 7.78 17.83 12.18
CA THR A 606 7.26 17.32 13.47
C THR A 606 7.62 18.28 14.61
N TRP A 607 6.93 18.17 15.74
CA TRP A 607 7.27 18.94 16.94
C TRP A 607 8.69 18.62 17.47
N GLY A 608 9.19 17.42 17.20
CA GLY A 608 10.59 17.02 17.45
C GLY A 608 11.58 17.83 16.64
N ASP A 609 11.31 18.01 15.34
CA ASP A 609 12.12 18.83 14.42
C ASP A 609 12.18 20.29 14.88
N ILE A 610 11.07 20.81 15.42
CA ILE A 610 10.98 22.18 15.95
C ILE A 610 11.77 22.36 17.26
N LYS A 611 11.80 21.31 18.11
CA LYS A 611 12.53 21.32 19.38
C LYS A 611 14.05 21.31 19.16
N ASP A 612 14.52 20.59 18.15
CA ASP A 612 15.94 20.53 17.79
C ASP A 612 16.35 21.70 16.87
N LYS A 613 17.08 22.66 17.45
CA LYS A 613 17.61 23.84 16.73
C LYS A 613 18.61 23.49 15.62
N ASN A 614 19.08 22.25 15.55
CA ASN A 614 19.98 21.78 14.50
C ASN A 614 19.23 21.24 13.28
N ILE A 615 17.94 20.95 13.40
CA ILE A 615 17.10 20.43 12.32
C ILE A 615 16.30 21.57 11.70
N ALA A 616 15.32 22.12 12.42
CA ALA A 616 14.52 23.23 11.91
C ALA A 616 15.21 24.59 12.17
N ALA A 617 15.72 25.21 11.10
CA ALA A 617 16.29 26.55 11.15
C ALA A 617 15.26 27.59 11.63
N GLN A 618 15.70 28.50 12.51
CA GLN A 618 14.86 29.59 13.04
C GLN A 618 14.87 30.78 12.07
N LEU A 619 13.81 30.89 11.27
CA LEU A 619 13.67 31.89 10.22
C LEU A 619 13.03 33.18 10.76
N SER A 620 13.37 34.31 10.14
CA SER A 620 12.86 35.65 10.45
C SER A 620 11.33 35.78 10.31
N LEU A 621 10.69 34.88 9.54
CA LEU A 621 9.24 34.78 9.45
C LEU A 621 8.61 34.50 10.83
N ALA A 622 9.18 33.59 11.63
CA ALA A 622 8.67 33.32 12.97
C ALA A 622 8.79 34.55 13.88
N ASP A 623 9.87 35.33 13.75
CA ASP A 623 10.05 36.57 14.50
C ASP A 623 9.06 37.65 14.07
N THR A 624 8.73 37.71 12.78
CA THR A 624 7.73 38.63 12.23
C THR A 624 6.32 38.30 12.71
N ILE A 625 5.96 37.01 12.69
CA ILE A 625 4.68 36.53 13.24
C ILE A 625 4.61 36.86 14.73
N GLU A 626 5.66 36.55 15.50
CA GLU A 626 5.69 36.84 16.93
C GLU A 626 5.58 38.34 17.23
N LYS A 627 6.16 39.20 16.39
CA LYS A 627 6.04 40.66 16.53
C LYS A 627 4.61 41.14 16.29
N ARG A 628 3.92 40.59 15.27
CA ARG A 628 2.52 40.93 14.94
C ARG A 628 1.52 40.31 15.91
N ALA A 629 1.89 39.21 16.56
CA ALA A 629 1.10 38.55 17.59
C ALA A 629 1.11 39.28 18.94
N ARG A 630 1.92 40.33 19.12
CA ARG A 630 1.93 41.13 20.35
C ARG A 630 0.94 42.29 20.22
N PRO A 631 -0.11 42.36 21.06
CA PRO A 631 -0.99 43.52 21.09
C PRO A 631 -0.22 44.75 21.62
N ALA A 632 -0.62 45.96 21.20
CA ALA A 632 -0.12 47.17 21.86
C ALA A 632 -0.66 47.25 23.30
N GLU A 633 -0.03 48.07 24.14
CA GLU A 633 -0.39 48.19 25.55
C GLU A 633 -1.84 48.69 25.70
N GLY A 634 -2.71 47.85 26.27
CA GLY A 634 -4.16 48.14 26.42
C GLY A 634 -5.04 47.70 25.25
N GLU A 635 -4.49 47.11 24.18
CA GLU A 635 -5.24 46.61 23.03
C GLU A 635 -5.64 45.13 23.14
N ARG A 636 -6.63 44.75 22.32
CA ARG A 636 -7.15 43.39 22.16
C ARG A 636 -6.13 42.49 21.45
N GLN A 637 -6.11 41.19 21.78
CA GLN A 637 -5.30 40.20 21.07
C GLN A 637 -5.71 40.15 19.58
N PRO A 638 -4.76 40.20 18.64
CA PRO A 638 -5.09 40.24 17.22
C PRO A 638 -5.38 38.86 16.64
N VAL A 639 -5.98 38.85 15.44
CA VAL A 639 -5.92 37.72 14.51
C VAL A 639 -4.76 37.97 13.54
N VAL A 640 -3.80 37.07 13.48
CA VAL A 640 -2.66 37.13 12.56
C VAL A 640 -2.85 36.09 11.46
N LEU A 641 -2.93 36.54 10.21
CA LEU A 641 -3.03 35.67 9.03
C LEU A 641 -1.69 35.59 8.31
N VAL A 642 -1.11 34.40 8.25
CA VAL A 642 0.14 34.12 7.52
C VAL A 642 -0.19 33.59 6.14
N ARG A 643 -0.04 34.43 5.11
CA ARG A 643 -0.32 34.09 3.72
C ARG A 643 0.93 33.70 2.95
N GLY A 644 0.81 32.75 2.04
CA GLY A 644 1.79 32.58 0.96
C GLY A 644 1.74 31.23 0.26
N THR A 645 2.70 31.00 -0.62
CA THR A 645 2.75 29.84 -1.53
C THR A 645 2.95 28.48 -0.82
N ALA A 646 2.62 27.38 -1.51
CA ALA A 646 2.84 26.03 -0.98
C ALA A 646 4.34 25.76 -0.77
N GLY A 647 4.72 25.13 0.35
CA GLY A 647 6.13 24.88 0.66
C GLY A 647 6.95 26.10 1.10
N SER A 648 6.31 27.24 1.41
CA SER A 648 6.98 28.47 1.92
C SER A 648 7.42 28.40 3.39
N GLY A 649 7.12 27.31 4.10
CA GLY A 649 7.50 27.13 5.52
C GLY A 649 6.51 27.72 6.55
N LYS A 650 5.28 28.08 6.15
CA LYS A 650 4.23 28.59 7.06
C LYS A 650 4.06 27.71 8.30
N THR A 651 3.81 26.41 8.11
CA THR A 651 3.62 25.45 9.19
C THR A 651 4.81 25.41 10.15
N THR A 652 6.02 25.33 9.63
CA THR A 652 7.25 25.37 10.44
C THR A 652 7.31 26.65 11.26
N ALA A 653 6.99 27.82 10.68
CA ALA A 653 7.01 29.09 11.38
C ALA A 653 5.90 29.18 12.46
N LEU A 654 4.68 28.73 12.15
CA LEU A 654 3.57 28.66 13.11
C LEU A 654 3.94 27.76 14.30
N MET A 655 4.46 26.55 14.05
CA MET A 655 4.89 25.63 15.11
C MET A 655 6.02 26.22 15.96
N GLN A 656 6.98 26.93 15.34
CA GLN A 656 8.05 27.62 16.06
C GLN A 656 7.50 28.69 17.01
N VAL A 657 6.56 29.52 16.55
CA VAL A 657 5.93 30.55 17.39
C VAL A 657 5.09 29.91 18.50
N ALA A 658 4.29 28.89 18.19
CA ALA A 658 3.50 28.15 19.17
C ALA A 658 4.38 27.54 20.27
N TYR A 659 5.48 26.91 19.90
CA TYR A 659 6.46 26.35 20.84
C TYR A 659 7.11 27.43 21.71
N ARG A 660 7.47 28.59 21.13
CA ARG A 660 8.02 29.72 21.89
C ARG A 660 7.03 30.30 22.91
N LEU A 661 5.76 30.45 22.54
CA LEU A 661 4.72 30.94 23.46
C LEU A 661 4.44 29.93 24.57
N HIS A 662 4.36 28.64 24.24
CA HIS A 662 4.25 27.56 25.23
C HIS A 662 5.41 27.60 26.23
N ARG A 663 6.66 27.77 25.76
CA ARG A 663 7.84 27.92 26.64
C ARG A 663 7.83 29.16 27.53
N LYS A 664 7.03 30.18 27.18
CA LYS A 664 6.79 31.37 28.01
C LYS A 664 5.63 31.18 29.00
N GLY A 665 5.05 29.97 29.06
CA GLY A 665 3.98 29.61 29.99
C GLY A 665 2.57 29.82 29.46
N MET A 666 2.39 30.20 28.18
CA MET A 666 1.06 30.36 27.59
C MET A 666 0.40 29.01 27.29
N ASN A 667 -0.90 28.91 27.54
CA ASN A 667 -1.75 27.80 27.14
C ASN A 667 -2.06 27.90 25.64
N ALA A 668 -1.18 27.34 24.81
CA ALA A 668 -1.30 27.36 23.36
C ALA A 668 -2.03 26.12 22.83
N GLY A 669 -3.04 26.33 21.98
CA GLY A 669 -3.75 25.31 21.22
C GLY A 669 -3.30 25.25 19.76
N TRP A 670 -3.34 24.06 19.17
CA TRP A 670 -3.02 23.80 17.78
C TRP A 670 -4.22 23.13 17.09
N VAL A 671 -4.67 23.72 15.99
CA VAL A 671 -5.64 23.15 15.06
C VAL A 671 -4.87 22.69 13.85
N ASP A 672 -4.70 21.37 13.76
CA ASP A 672 -4.06 20.74 12.63
C ASP A 672 -4.98 20.80 11.39
N ARG A 673 -4.39 20.66 10.20
CA ARG A 673 -5.12 20.36 8.95
C ARG A 673 -5.99 19.11 9.08
N GLY A 674 -5.61 18.25 10.02
CA GLY A 674 -6.33 17.07 10.44
C GLY A 674 -7.55 17.29 11.36
N ALA A 675 -8.06 18.50 11.57
CA ALA A 675 -9.18 18.74 12.48
C ALA A 675 -10.55 18.32 11.91
N SER A 676 -11.28 17.38 12.55
CA SER A 676 -12.64 16.90 12.15
C SER A 676 -13.79 17.52 12.87
N ARG A 677 -13.54 18.21 13.97
CA ARG A 677 -14.59 18.97 14.63
C ARG A 677 -15.15 20.00 13.66
N THR A 678 -16.47 20.13 13.66
CA THR A 678 -17.13 21.24 12.99
C THR A 678 -16.59 22.55 13.57
N PRO A 679 -16.62 23.67 12.80
CA PRO A 679 -16.21 24.98 13.31
C PRO A 679 -16.82 25.31 14.69
N HIS A 680 -18.11 25.01 14.88
CA HIS A 680 -18.82 25.25 16.13
C HIS A 680 -18.26 24.42 17.31
N GLU A 681 -17.86 23.17 17.08
CA GLU A 681 -17.26 22.31 18.11
C GLU A 681 -15.84 22.75 18.47
N ILE A 682 -15.07 23.23 17.48
CA ILE A 682 -13.74 23.83 17.71
C ILE A 682 -13.89 25.10 18.55
N GLU A 683 -14.86 25.97 18.23
CA GLU A 683 -15.16 27.17 19.00
C GLU A 683 -15.62 26.84 20.44
N ARG A 684 -16.48 25.84 20.60
CA ARG A 684 -16.91 25.38 21.94
C ARG A 684 -15.70 24.91 22.74
N GLN A 685 -14.85 24.08 22.14
CA GLN A 685 -13.64 23.59 22.79
C GLN A 685 -12.67 24.71 23.17
N ALA A 686 -12.53 25.73 22.31
CA ALA A 686 -11.69 26.89 22.59
C ALA A 686 -12.13 27.60 23.88
N ARG A 687 -13.45 27.82 24.02
CA ARG A 687 -14.06 28.44 25.20
C ARG A 687 -13.91 27.59 26.46
N GLU A 688 -14.15 26.28 26.36
CA GLU A 688 -14.06 25.35 27.49
C GLU A 688 -12.63 25.20 28.03
N GLN A 689 -11.63 25.19 27.15
CA GLN A 689 -10.24 24.94 27.53
C GLN A 689 -9.43 26.21 27.85
N SER A 690 -10.01 27.40 27.62
CA SER A 690 -9.42 28.70 27.94
C SER A 690 -7.98 28.85 27.44
N PHE A 691 -7.79 28.79 26.12
CA PHE A 691 -6.49 28.99 25.49
C PHE A 691 -6.10 30.46 25.46
N ASP A 692 -4.83 30.77 25.72
CA ASP A 692 -4.27 32.13 25.55
C ASP A 692 -3.95 32.43 24.09
N ALA A 693 -3.61 31.38 23.32
CA ALA A 693 -3.29 31.46 21.91
C ALA A 693 -3.76 30.21 21.17
N ILE A 694 -4.30 30.37 19.97
CA ILE A 694 -4.74 29.26 19.10
C ILE A 694 -4.08 29.42 17.74
N PHE A 695 -3.42 28.36 17.29
CA PHE A 695 -2.76 28.27 16.00
C PHE A 695 -3.58 27.41 15.04
N VAL A 696 -3.78 27.85 13.80
CA VAL A 696 -4.51 27.11 12.77
C VAL A 696 -3.61 26.93 11.55
N ASP A 697 -3.18 25.70 11.27
CA ASP A 697 -2.14 25.46 10.25
C ASP A 697 -2.61 25.63 8.80
N ASP A 698 -3.89 25.42 8.53
CA ASP A 698 -4.47 25.59 7.20
C ASP A 698 -5.93 25.99 7.31
N VAL A 699 -6.22 27.29 7.26
CA VAL A 699 -7.60 27.79 7.38
C VAL A 699 -8.45 27.44 6.15
N ASP A 700 -7.82 27.08 5.03
CA ASP A 700 -8.48 26.74 3.76
C ASP A 700 -9.50 25.59 3.95
N MET A 701 -9.28 24.71 4.92
CA MET A 701 -10.18 23.58 5.22
C MET A 701 -11.57 24.01 5.67
N PHE A 702 -11.72 25.25 6.16
CA PHE A 702 -13.00 25.80 6.61
C PHE A 702 -13.73 26.61 5.53
N THR A 703 -13.12 26.80 4.35
CA THR A 703 -13.72 27.45 3.17
C THR A 703 -14.40 28.79 3.53
N GLY A 704 -15.60 29.07 3.02
CA GLY A 704 -16.37 30.31 3.28
C GLY A 704 -16.82 30.51 4.73
N ARG A 705 -16.38 29.69 5.69
CA ARG A 705 -16.58 29.91 7.14
C ARG A 705 -15.30 30.30 7.87
N ALA A 706 -14.17 30.41 7.17
CA ALA A 706 -12.86 30.71 7.75
C ALA A 706 -12.87 32.01 8.58
N ALA A 707 -13.37 33.12 8.02
CA ALA A 707 -13.42 34.42 8.70
C ALA A 707 -14.26 34.36 10.00
N SER A 708 -15.46 33.77 9.94
CA SER A 708 -16.32 33.60 11.12
C SER A 708 -15.64 32.75 12.20
N LEU A 709 -15.02 31.63 11.82
CA LEU A 709 -14.33 30.76 12.77
C LEU A 709 -13.18 31.50 13.47
N LEU A 710 -12.31 32.16 12.70
CA LEU A 710 -11.17 32.90 13.26
C LEU A 710 -11.62 34.01 14.21
N ASN A 711 -12.70 34.74 13.87
CA ASN A 711 -13.28 35.75 14.75
C ASN A 711 -13.80 35.13 16.05
N ASN A 712 -14.52 34.01 15.96
CA ASN A 712 -15.10 33.33 17.11
C ASN A 712 -14.00 32.74 18.03
N LEU A 713 -12.89 32.25 17.46
CA LEU A 713 -11.74 31.77 18.22
C LEU A 713 -10.99 32.89 18.94
N ASN A 714 -10.99 34.11 18.39
CA ASN A 714 -10.34 35.28 18.98
C ASN A 714 -11.07 35.79 20.24
N ASP A 715 -12.33 35.37 20.46
CA ASP A 715 -13.16 35.69 21.63
C ASP A 715 -13.12 37.19 22.00
N ASP A 716 -13.48 38.05 21.04
CA ASP A 716 -13.43 39.51 21.17
C ASP A 716 -12.05 40.06 21.57
N GLY A 717 -10.98 39.37 21.17
CA GLY A 717 -9.60 39.76 21.43
C GLY A 717 -9.07 39.33 22.78
N ARG A 718 -9.66 38.32 23.41
CA ARG A 718 -9.09 37.67 24.61
C ARG A 718 -8.05 36.61 24.24
N THR A 719 -8.20 35.99 23.08
CA THR A 719 -7.35 34.90 22.61
C THR A 719 -6.58 35.32 21.38
N LEU A 720 -5.26 35.19 21.38
CA LEU A 720 -4.45 35.37 20.17
C LEU A 720 -4.80 34.26 19.17
N VAL A 721 -5.10 34.63 17.91
CA VAL A 721 -5.30 33.63 16.84
C VAL A 721 -4.24 33.84 15.77
N VAL A 722 -3.49 32.79 15.45
CA VAL A 722 -2.52 32.81 14.35
C VAL A 722 -2.87 31.71 13.36
N ALA A 723 -3.25 32.07 12.14
CA ALA A 723 -3.68 31.11 11.14
C ALA A 723 -2.88 31.24 9.84
N ALA A 724 -2.62 30.11 9.18
CA ALA A 724 -2.00 30.10 7.87
C ALA A 724 -3.06 29.91 6.77
N ILE A 725 -2.87 30.61 5.65
CA ILE A 725 -3.74 30.62 4.48
C ILE A 725 -2.91 30.56 3.21
N ARG A 726 -3.41 29.91 2.16
CA ARG A 726 -2.74 29.95 0.85
C ARG A 726 -3.01 31.26 0.13
N GLU A 727 -2.01 31.76 -0.60
CA GLU A 727 -2.14 33.02 -1.36
C GLU A 727 -3.33 32.97 -2.35
N THR A 728 -3.54 31.83 -3.01
CA THR A 728 -4.64 31.63 -3.97
C THR A 728 -6.03 31.65 -3.34
N ARG A 729 -6.13 31.45 -2.01
CA ARG A 729 -7.40 31.45 -1.27
C ARG A 729 -7.57 32.67 -0.39
N TRP A 730 -6.64 33.62 -0.44
CA TRP A 730 -6.74 34.88 0.28
C TRP A 730 -8.05 35.62 -0.04
N SER A 731 -8.52 35.54 -1.29
CA SER A 731 -9.79 36.13 -1.72
C SER A 731 -11.04 35.48 -1.11
N GLU A 732 -10.90 34.34 -0.44
CA GLU A 732 -12.00 33.68 0.29
C GLU A 732 -12.21 34.29 1.68
N ILE A 733 -11.26 35.10 2.18
CA ILE A 733 -11.43 35.91 3.39
C ILE A 733 -11.98 37.28 3.00
N ASP A 734 -13.03 37.72 3.67
CA ASP A 734 -13.66 39.00 3.40
C ASP A 734 -12.67 40.15 3.52
N ALA A 735 -12.67 41.07 2.54
CA ALA A 735 -11.73 42.19 2.50
C ALA A 735 -11.80 43.13 3.72
N GLY A 736 -12.93 43.10 4.46
CA GLY A 736 -13.14 43.86 5.70
C GLY A 736 -12.78 43.09 6.99
N PHE A 737 -12.26 41.87 6.89
CA PHE A 737 -11.92 41.05 8.06
C PHE A 737 -10.72 41.67 8.82
N PRO A 738 -10.84 41.96 10.13
CA PRO A 738 -9.82 42.67 10.89
C PRO A 738 -8.66 41.73 11.29
N ALA A 739 -7.77 41.44 10.34
CA ALA A 739 -6.59 40.60 10.57
C ALA A 739 -5.28 41.28 10.17
N GLU A 740 -4.24 41.04 10.97
CA GLU A 740 -2.86 41.39 10.68
C GLU A 740 -2.29 40.39 9.66
N ALA A 741 -2.11 40.82 8.42
CA ALA A 741 -1.58 39.97 7.36
C ALA A 741 -0.03 39.94 7.37
N VAL A 742 0.55 38.75 7.44
CA VAL A 742 1.98 38.49 7.29
C VAL A 742 2.18 37.66 6.03
N SER A 743 3.02 38.13 5.10
CA SER A 743 3.37 37.33 3.92
C SER A 743 4.59 36.47 4.21
N SER A 744 4.47 35.16 3.99
CA SER A 744 5.58 34.20 3.98
C SER A 744 6.40 34.24 2.70
N ASP A 745 5.90 34.90 1.66
CA ASP A 745 6.58 35.04 0.36
C ASP A 745 7.55 36.24 0.34
N GLN A 746 7.76 36.89 1.49
CA GLN A 746 8.86 37.85 1.64
C GLN A 746 10.20 37.12 1.43
N LEU A 747 11.12 37.75 0.69
CA LEU A 747 12.45 37.22 0.42
C LEU A 747 13.16 36.87 1.74
N LEU A 748 13.59 35.61 1.86
CA LEU A 748 14.40 35.16 2.99
C LEU A 748 15.65 36.02 3.14
N THR A 749 15.91 36.46 4.36
CA THR A 749 17.06 37.32 4.64
C THR A 749 18.37 36.55 4.43
N ASP A 750 19.48 37.28 4.23
CA ASP A 750 20.82 36.68 4.22
C ASP A 750 21.09 35.80 5.46
N ASP A 751 20.55 36.21 6.61
CA ASP A 751 20.73 35.48 7.87
C ASP A 751 19.92 34.17 7.89
N ASP A 752 18.69 34.20 7.37
CA ASP A 752 17.85 33.02 7.22
C ASP A 752 18.51 31.97 6.32
N LEU A 753 19.00 32.41 5.16
CA LEU A 753 19.70 31.54 4.22
C LEU A 753 20.99 30.97 4.83
N LYS A 754 21.75 31.77 5.61
CA LYS A 754 22.92 31.26 6.35
C LYS A 754 22.54 30.20 7.38
N LYS A 755 21.44 30.37 8.11
CA LYS A 755 20.94 29.39 9.08
C LYS A 755 20.52 28.10 8.39
N ILE A 756 19.82 28.18 7.26
CA ILE A 756 19.44 27.02 6.45
C ILE A 756 20.67 26.27 5.94
N VAL A 757 21.65 26.98 5.34
CA VAL A 757 22.91 26.36 4.87
C VAL A 757 23.66 25.66 6.01
N ARG A 758 23.71 26.26 7.21
CA ARG A 758 24.34 25.64 8.39
C ARG A 758 23.60 24.38 8.85
N ALA A 759 22.26 24.39 8.82
CA ALA A 759 21.46 23.21 9.14
C ALA A 759 21.71 22.08 8.13
N LEU A 760 21.75 22.40 6.82
CA LEU A 760 22.08 21.44 5.77
C LEU A 760 23.51 20.88 5.92
N ASP A 761 24.51 21.72 6.23
CA ASP A 761 25.90 21.29 6.43
C ASP A 761 26.04 20.36 7.64
N LYS A 762 25.45 20.76 8.78
CA LYS A 762 25.55 20.03 10.04
C LYS A 762 24.91 18.64 9.99
N ASN A 763 23.88 18.46 9.16
CA ASN A 763 23.17 17.20 9.00
C ASN A 763 23.62 16.41 7.75
N ALA A 764 24.78 16.75 7.14
CA ALA A 764 25.30 16.10 5.94
C ALA A 764 24.33 16.10 4.73
N ARG A 765 23.47 17.12 4.62
CA ARG A 765 22.50 17.35 3.54
C ARG A 765 22.82 18.58 2.67
N ILE A 766 24.07 19.05 2.69
CA ILE A 766 24.47 20.25 1.94
C ILE A 766 24.46 20.09 0.41
N GLY A 767 24.53 18.85 -0.09
CA GLY A 767 24.42 18.52 -1.51
C GLY A 767 25.32 19.38 -2.40
N GLU A 768 24.73 19.96 -3.45
CA GLU A 768 25.44 20.76 -4.45
C GLU A 768 26.05 22.04 -3.89
N LEU A 769 25.48 22.59 -2.81
CA LEU A 769 26.01 23.80 -2.18
C LEU A 769 27.42 23.59 -1.62
N LYS A 770 27.85 22.33 -1.41
CA LYS A 770 29.22 22.00 -1.01
C LYS A 770 30.26 22.40 -2.06
N LYS A 771 29.87 22.48 -3.35
CA LYS A 771 30.75 22.94 -4.45
C LYS A 771 31.21 24.38 -4.24
N HIS A 772 30.47 25.18 -3.46
CA HIS A 772 30.82 26.56 -3.14
C HIS A 772 31.60 26.64 -1.82
N LEU A 773 32.86 27.08 -1.91
CA LEU A 773 33.75 27.19 -0.75
C LEU A 773 33.33 28.30 0.23
N LEU A 774 32.82 29.42 -0.28
CA LEU A 774 32.50 30.59 0.53
C LEU A 774 31.01 30.62 0.89
N MET A 775 30.68 30.93 2.16
CA MET A 775 29.29 31.04 2.63
C MET A 775 28.46 32.03 1.79
N ARG A 776 29.03 33.14 1.35
CA ARG A 776 28.35 34.11 0.47
C ARG A 776 27.89 33.51 -0.86
N GLN A 777 28.67 32.57 -1.42
CA GLN A 777 28.34 31.88 -2.67
C GLN A 777 27.24 30.84 -2.44
N LYS A 778 27.32 30.08 -1.32
CA LYS A 778 26.26 29.16 -0.89
C LYS A 778 24.92 29.90 -0.72
N VAL A 779 24.93 31.04 -0.04
CA VAL A 779 23.75 31.89 0.19
C VAL A 779 23.20 32.47 -1.12
N ALA A 780 24.07 33.00 -1.99
CA ALA A 780 23.65 33.53 -3.28
C ALA A 780 22.99 32.45 -4.16
N LYS A 781 23.56 31.23 -4.18
CA LYS A 781 22.99 30.13 -4.96
C LYS A 781 21.68 29.62 -4.36
N LEU A 782 21.57 29.51 -3.04
CA LEU A 782 20.32 29.14 -2.39
C LEU A 782 19.23 30.19 -2.62
N ARG A 783 19.58 31.48 -2.60
CA ARG A 783 18.65 32.58 -2.91
C ARG A 783 18.05 32.46 -4.31
N GLU A 784 18.89 32.24 -5.32
CA GLU A 784 18.44 32.04 -6.72
C GLU A 784 17.42 30.90 -6.83
N LYS A 785 17.60 29.82 -6.05
CA LYS A 785 16.67 28.69 -6.02
C LYS A 785 15.39 28.98 -5.21
N CYS A 786 15.48 29.78 -4.14
CA CYS A 786 14.34 30.13 -3.29
C CYS A 786 13.25 30.94 -3.98
N ASP A 787 13.55 31.61 -5.10
CA ASP A 787 12.53 32.29 -5.93
C ASP A 787 11.45 31.33 -6.45
N GLN A 788 11.71 30.01 -6.45
CA GLN A 788 10.76 28.95 -6.82
C GLN A 788 10.05 28.29 -5.61
N GLY A 789 10.31 28.78 -4.39
CA GLY A 789 9.77 28.26 -3.13
C GLY A 789 10.83 27.59 -2.25
N LEU A 790 10.78 27.81 -0.93
CA LEU A 790 11.79 27.35 0.04
C LEU A 790 12.00 25.83 0.01
N LEU A 791 10.93 25.05 0.03
CA LEU A 791 11.00 23.60 -0.07
C LEU A 791 11.67 23.13 -1.36
N ALA A 792 11.27 23.68 -2.50
CA ALA A 792 11.83 23.31 -3.80
C ALA A 792 13.33 23.63 -3.84
N ALA A 793 13.73 24.77 -3.27
CA ALA A 793 15.12 25.18 -3.16
C ALA A 793 15.95 24.25 -2.25
N MET A 794 15.37 23.77 -1.16
CA MET A 794 16.02 22.78 -0.29
C MET A 794 16.23 21.45 -1.02
N ILE A 795 15.17 20.90 -1.64
CA ILE A 795 15.24 19.65 -2.41
C ILE A 795 16.25 19.77 -3.55
N GLU A 796 16.24 20.86 -4.31
CA GLU A 796 17.18 21.08 -5.41
C GLU A 796 18.62 21.31 -4.90
N SER A 797 18.80 21.86 -3.70
CA SER A 797 20.13 22.01 -3.10
C SER A 797 20.71 20.67 -2.62
N VAL A 798 19.86 19.80 -2.08
CA VAL A 798 20.22 18.47 -1.60
C VAL A 798 20.46 17.51 -2.78
N THR A 799 19.56 17.52 -3.76
CA THR A 799 19.50 16.49 -4.81
C THR A 799 20.09 16.91 -6.15
N GLY A 800 20.22 18.21 -6.41
CA GLY A 800 20.68 18.76 -7.69
C GLY A 800 19.62 18.81 -8.80
N SER A 801 18.41 18.29 -8.56
CA SER A 801 17.27 18.32 -9.49
C SER A 801 16.15 19.19 -8.94
N SER A 802 15.41 19.88 -9.82
CA SER A 802 14.24 20.66 -9.40
C SER A 802 13.18 19.74 -8.77
N LEU A 803 12.34 20.28 -7.88
CA LEU A 803 11.26 19.52 -7.23
C LEU A 803 10.41 18.76 -8.25
N THR A 804 10.00 19.42 -9.34
CA THR A 804 9.18 18.80 -10.39
C THR A 804 9.88 17.61 -11.03
N LYS A 805 11.14 17.79 -11.46
CA LYS A 805 11.91 16.72 -12.08
C LYS A 805 12.16 15.57 -11.12
N LYS A 806 12.48 15.87 -9.86
CA LYS A 806 12.68 14.90 -8.78
C LYS A 806 11.43 14.04 -8.57
N VAL A 807 10.25 14.66 -8.47
CA VAL A 807 8.97 13.96 -8.27
C VAL A 807 8.60 13.11 -9.49
N GLU A 808 8.87 13.58 -10.70
CA GLU A 808 8.68 12.81 -11.93
C GLU A 808 9.59 11.59 -11.99
N GLU A 809 10.88 11.74 -11.72
CA GLU A 809 11.86 10.64 -11.68
C GLU A 809 11.47 9.61 -10.61
N GLU A 810 11.13 10.06 -9.42
CA GLU A 810 10.67 9.20 -8.33
C GLU A 810 9.43 8.38 -8.72
N PHE A 811 8.43 9.02 -9.35
CA PHE A 811 7.23 8.31 -9.79
C PHE A 811 7.53 7.32 -10.93
N GLN A 812 8.44 7.66 -11.84
CA GLN A 812 8.85 6.79 -12.94
C GLN A 812 9.58 5.54 -12.45
N GLN A 813 10.40 5.68 -11.41
CA GLN A 813 11.13 4.58 -10.76
C GLN A 813 10.23 3.60 -10.00
N LEU A 814 9.00 4.00 -9.65
CA LEU A 814 8.04 3.10 -9.01
C LEU A 814 7.66 1.94 -9.94
N LYS A 815 7.61 0.73 -9.37
CA LYS A 815 7.05 -0.46 -10.04
C LYS A 815 5.56 -0.25 -10.34
N GLN A 816 5.04 -0.99 -11.32
CA GLN A 816 3.63 -0.86 -11.75
C GLN A 816 2.65 -1.02 -10.58
N GLU A 817 2.89 -1.99 -9.69
CA GLU A 817 2.06 -2.28 -8.51
C GLU A 817 2.11 -1.17 -7.45
N GLN A 818 3.20 -0.39 -7.40
CA GLN A 818 3.40 0.70 -6.43
C GLN A 818 2.80 2.04 -6.90
N ARG A 819 2.72 2.26 -8.22
CA ARG A 819 2.22 3.52 -8.79
C ARG A 819 0.77 3.79 -8.40
N GLY A 820 -0.09 2.77 -8.43
CA GLY A 820 -1.51 2.88 -8.09
C GLY A 820 -1.74 3.40 -6.66
N PRO A 821 -1.26 2.69 -5.62
CA PRO A 821 -1.38 3.13 -4.23
C PRO A 821 -0.78 4.52 -4.00
N TYR A 822 0.42 4.81 -4.54
CA TYR A 822 1.03 6.13 -4.37
C TYR A 822 0.23 7.26 -5.03
N ALA A 823 -0.32 7.01 -6.22
CA ALA A 823 -1.16 7.98 -6.92
C ALA A 823 -2.48 8.23 -6.18
N VAL A 824 -3.12 7.19 -5.63
CA VAL A 824 -4.34 7.31 -4.82
C VAL A 824 -4.11 8.14 -3.56
N VAL A 825 -3.03 7.87 -2.82
CA VAL A 825 -2.70 8.65 -1.62
C VAL A 825 -2.33 10.09 -1.99
N SER A 826 -1.53 10.29 -3.05
CA SER A 826 -1.18 11.64 -3.54
C SER A 826 -2.41 12.44 -3.95
N PHE A 827 -3.36 11.81 -4.64
CA PHE A 827 -4.61 12.44 -5.05
C PHE A 827 -5.50 12.80 -3.86
N SER A 828 -5.53 11.94 -2.84
CA SER A 828 -6.34 12.14 -1.63
C SER A 828 -5.75 13.23 -0.71
N ASP A 829 -4.42 13.27 -0.57
CA ASP A 829 -3.70 14.26 0.24
C ASP A 829 -3.61 15.64 -0.47
N SER A 830 -3.69 15.63 -1.80
CA SER A 830 -3.62 16.86 -2.59
C SER A 830 -4.70 17.87 -2.21
N SER A 831 -4.24 19.11 -2.08
CA SER A 831 -5.08 20.28 -1.79
C SER A 831 -6.02 20.69 -2.91
N LEU A 832 -5.68 20.26 -4.13
CA LEU A 832 -6.38 20.58 -5.36
C LEU A 832 -7.67 19.79 -5.47
N VAL A 833 -7.69 18.60 -4.85
CA VAL A 833 -8.82 17.69 -4.93
C VAL A 833 -9.40 17.46 -3.55
N PHE A 834 -8.85 16.58 -2.73
CA PHE A 834 -9.60 16.04 -1.58
C PHE A 834 -9.35 16.71 -0.25
N GLN A 835 -8.14 17.21 0.01
CA GLN A 835 -7.73 17.74 1.32
C GLN A 835 -7.93 16.72 2.47
N GLN A 836 -7.80 15.42 2.18
CA GLN A 836 -8.01 14.37 3.19
C GLN A 836 -6.78 14.13 4.07
N ARG A 837 -7.00 13.50 5.22
CA ARG A 837 -6.04 13.32 6.33
C ARG A 837 -5.20 12.06 6.20
N GLY A 838 -4.81 11.74 4.98
CA GLY A 838 -4.40 10.39 4.64
C GLY A 838 -5.57 9.40 4.59
N ILE A 839 -5.23 8.16 4.27
CA ILE A 839 -6.16 7.06 3.98
C ILE A 839 -5.86 5.93 4.97
N ASP A 840 -6.91 5.29 5.52
CA ASP A 840 -6.74 4.04 6.29
C ASP A 840 -6.13 2.97 5.38
N GLU A 841 -5.19 2.19 5.88
CA GLU A 841 -4.47 1.24 5.01
C GLU A 841 -5.41 0.19 4.40
N ALA A 842 -6.39 -0.31 5.17
CA ALA A 842 -7.39 -1.23 4.63
C ALA A 842 -8.29 -0.56 3.57
N ASP A 843 -8.65 0.72 3.76
CA ASP A 843 -9.36 1.50 2.71
C ASP A 843 -8.50 1.61 1.44
N LEU A 844 -7.20 1.89 1.57
CA LEU A 844 -6.28 1.99 0.44
C LEU A 844 -6.22 0.65 -0.33
N LEU A 845 -6.08 -0.47 0.38
CA LEU A 845 -6.09 -1.80 -0.22
C LEU A 845 -7.38 -2.08 -0.98
N GLU A 846 -8.55 -1.76 -0.40
CA GLU A 846 -9.85 -1.88 -1.08
C GLU A 846 -9.93 -1.02 -2.36
N ILE A 847 -9.41 0.21 -2.33
CA ILE A 847 -9.43 1.12 -3.48
C ILE A 847 -8.59 0.56 -4.62
N VAL A 848 -7.36 0.13 -4.34
CA VAL A 848 -6.41 -0.29 -5.39
C VAL A 848 -6.75 -1.68 -5.95
N SER A 849 -7.35 -2.55 -5.14
CA SER A 849 -7.72 -3.92 -5.56
C SER A 849 -9.02 -3.98 -6.35
N HIS A 850 -9.93 -3.01 -6.17
CA HIS A 850 -11.26 -3.02 -6.79
C HIS A 850 -11.19 -3.28 -8.30
N PRO A 851 -12.03 -4.11 -8.94
CA PRO A 851 -13.15 -4.84 -8.35
C PRO A 851 -12.74 -6.13 -7.61
N SER A 852 -11.49 -6.55 -7.72
CA SER A 852 -10.98 -7.75 -7.08
C SER A 852 -10.80 -7.60 -5.57
N ALA A 853 -10.66 -8.75 -4.90
CA ALA A 853 -10.21 -8.85 -3.52
C ALA A 853 -8.79 -8.29 -3.34
N PRO A 854 -8.49 -7.61 -2.22
CA PRO A 854 -7.12 -7.26 -1.87
C PRO A 854 -6.31 -8.53 -1.55
N ASP A 855 -5.04 -8.53 -1.90
CA ASP A 855 -4.11 -9.63 -1.68
C ASP A 855 -2.74 -9.14 -1.17
N ARG A 856 -1.80 -10.06 -0.94
CA ARG A 856 -0.48 -9.76 -0.39
C ARG A 856 0.38 -8.89 -1.32
N SER A 857 0.14 -8.91 -2.64
CA SER A 857 0.90 -8.06 -3.57
C SER A 857 0.56 -6.59 -3.38
N HIS A 858 -0.71 -6.28 -3.13
CA HIS A 858 -1.17 -4.93 -2.83
C HIS A 858 -0.56 -4.41 -1.52
N GLN A 859 -0.54 -5.25 -0.48
CA GLN A 859 0.10 -4.91 0.79
C GLN A 859 1.61 -4.71 0.63
N ALA A 860 2.31 -5.63 -0.04
CA ALA A 860 3.74 -5.52 -0.29
C ALA A 860 4.09 -4.22 -1.05
N ALA A 861 3.24 -3.80 -2.00
CA ALA A 861 3.41 -2.54 -2.70
C ALA A 861 3.27 -1.32 -1.77
N VAL A 862 2.30 -1.32 -0.84
CA VAL A 862 2.14 -0.27 0.17
C VAL A 862 3.32 -0.24 1.13
N ASN A 863 3.74 -1.39 1.65
CA ASN A 863 4.89 -1.51 2.56
C ASN A 863 6.19 -1.04 1.89
N ALA A 864 6.38 -1.36 0.61
CA ALA A 864 7.53 -0.86 -0.14
C ALA A 864 7.52 0.68 -0.25
N LEU A 865 6.36 1.29 -0.46
CA LEU A 865 6.23 2.75 -0.49
C LEU A 865 6.52 3.40 0.87
N VAL A 866 6.13 2.74 1.96
CA VAL A 866 6.46 3.18 3.34
C VAL A 866 7.96 3.02 3.59
N GLY A 867 8.56 1.88 3.22
CA GLY A 867 9.99 1.62 3.36
C GLY A 867 10.87 2.58 2.54
N MET A 868 10.40 2.99 1.35
CA MET A 868 11.03 4.03 0.52
C MET A 868 10.73 5.47 1.01
N ASN A 869 9.96 5.63 2.09
CA ASN A 869 9.53 6.91 2.65
C ASN A 869 8.74 7.78 1.65
N PHE A 870 8.04 7.17 0.68
CA PHE A 870 7.08 7.89 -0.17
C PHE A 870 5.78 8.15 0.59
N LEU A 871 5.38 7.14 1.37
CA LEU A 871 4.26 7.19 2.28
C LEU A 871 4.76 7.16 3.72
N VAL A 872 4.03 7.81 4.61
CA VAL A 872 4.32 7.82 6.05
C VAL A 872 3.02 7.58 6.83
N HIS A 873 3.13 6.89 7.96
CA HIS A 873 2.02 6.77 8.91
C HIS A 873 1.87 8.07 9.69
N THR A 874 0.62 8.52 9.84
CA THR A 874 0.24 9.58 10.78
C THR A 874 0.17 9.03 12.20
N SER A 875 0.00 9.91 13.19
CA SER A 875 -0.16 9.52 14.59
C SER A 875 -1.41 8.67 14.86
N ASP A 876 -2.44 8.78 14.01
CA ASP A 876 -3.66 7.95 14.02
C ASP A 876 -3.55 6.71 13.11
N GLY A 877 -2.35 6.37 12.62
CA GLY A 877 -2.08 5.16 11.85
C GLY A 877 -2.39 5.22 10.36
N ARG A 878 -2.96 6.32 9.85
CA ARG A 878 -3.31 6.48 8.43
C ARG A 878 -2.09 6.75 7.56
N LEU A 879 -2.19 6.40 6.29
CA LEU A 879 -1.16 6.64 5.30
C LEU A 879 -1.34 7.99 4.61
N ARG A 880 -0.28 8.79 4.56
CA ARG A 880 -0.22 10.03 3.77
C ARG A 880 1.09 10.11 2.99
N CYS A 881 1.16 11.00 2.02
CA CYS A 881 2.43 11.32 1.39
C CYS A 881 3.39 11.94 2.42
N ARG A 882 4.70 11.74 2.24
CA ARG A 882 5.72 12.38 3.09
C ARG A 882 5.59 13.91 3.16
N GLN A 883 4.98 14.49 2.13
CA GLN A 883 4.67 15.90 2.08
C GLN A 883 3.55 16.24 1.09
N ARG A 884 2.65 17.14 1.49
CA ARG A 884 1.52 17.57 0.66
C ARG A 884 1.92 18.32 -0.60
N THR A 885 2.99 19.13 -0.58
CA THR A 885 3.46 19.83 -1.79
C THR A 885 3.93 18.83 -2.85
N ILE A 886 4.53 17.70 -2.43
CA ILE A 886 4.91 16.62 -3.33
C ILE A 886 3.64 15.98 -3.91
N ALA A 887 2.63 15.70 -3.09
CA ALA A 887 1.33 15.21 -3.56
C ALA A 887 0.68 16.16 -4.59
N ASP A 888 0.68 17.47 -4.33
CA ASP A 888 0.19 18.49 -5.26
C ASP A 888 0.98 18.49 -6.59
N THR A 889 2.30 18.32 -6.53
CA THR A 889 3.16 18.19 -7.72
C THR A 889 2.87 16.91 -8.48
N VAL A 890 2.76 15.75 -7.82
CA VAL A 890 2.38 14.48 -8.46
C VAL A 890 1.07 14.63 -9.23
N VAL A 891 0.05 15.24 -8.63
CA VAL A 891 -1.24 15.45 -9.31
C VAL A 891 -1.08 16.39 -10.50
N LYS A 892 -0.45 17.55 -10.34
CA LYS A 892 -0.37 18.59 -11.40
C LYS A 892 0.58 18.26 -12.54
N THR A 893 1.72 17.65 -12.27
CA THR A 893 2.78 17.45 -13.27
C THR A 893 2.75 16.02 -13.77
N VAL A 894 2.79 15.04 -12.88
CA VAL A 894 2.84 13.63 -13.28
C VAL A 894 1.49 13.17 -13.82
N LEU A 895 0.44 13.18 -13.00
CA LEU A 895 -0.87 12.62 -13.37
C LEU A 895 -1.57 13.45 -14.44
N GLN A 896 -1.68 14.78 -14.25
CA GLN A 896 -2.42 15.65 -15.16
C GLN A 896 -1.72 15.88 -16.51
N ARG A 897 -0.37 15.94 -16.57
CA ARG A 897 0.34 16.25 -17.83
C ARG A 897 0.94 15.04 -18.51
N HIS A 898 1.51 14.10 -17.76
CA HIS A 898 2.31 13.00 -18.32
C HIS A 898 1.62 11.64 -18.27
N ARG A 899 0.64 11.45 -17.39
CA ARG A 899 0.04 10.14 -17.06
C ARG A 899 -1.48 10.24 -16.88
N LYS A 900 -2.18 10.76 -17.89
CA LYS A 900 -3.65 10.95 -17.85
C LYS A 900 -4.43 9.64 -17.65
N ASP A 901 -3.91 8.52 -18.14
CA ASP A 901 -4.52 7.20 -17.92
C ASP A 901 -4.46 6.78 -16.43
N ASP A 902 -3.35 7.05 -15.75
CA ASP A 902 -3.23 6.81 -14.30
C ASP A 902 -4.18 7.73 -13.52
N LEU A 903 -4.35 8.98 -13.97
CA LEU A 903 -5.31 9.92 -13.37
C LEU A 903 -6.76 9.43 -13.53
N GLU A 904 -7.14 9.00 -14.73
CA GLU A 904 -8.44 8.40 -15.01
C GLU A 904 -8.68 7.20 -14.09
N TRP A 905 -7.68 6.31 -14.00
CA TRP A 905 -7.74 5.12 -13.15
C TRP A 905 -7.94 5.49 -11.67
N VAL A 906 -7.17 6.44 -11.12
CA VAL A 906 -7.28 6.86 -9.71
C VAL A 906 -8.68 7.38 -9.40
N ILE A 907 -9.21 8.25 -10.26
CA ILE A 907 -10.54 8.84 -10.06
C ILE A 907 -11.62 7.77 -10.14
N ALA A 908 -11.52 6.86 -11.12
CA ALA A 908 -12.46 5.76 -11.25
C ALA A 908 -12.46 4.86 -10.01
N LYS A 909 -11.29 4.45 -9.50
CA LYS A 909 -11.19 3.60 -8.29
C LYS A 909 -11.77 4.29 -7.06
N LEU A 910 -11.39 5.54 -6.81
CA LEU A 910 -11.92 6.31 -5.69
C LEU A 910 -13.43 6.52 -5.81
N LEU A 911 -13.94 6.78 -7.01
CA LEU A 911 -15.37 6.97 -7.22
C LEU A 911 -16.15 5.67 -6.98
N LEU A 912 -15.66 4.54 -7.49
CA LEU A 912 -16.29 3.23 -7.27
C LEU A 912 -16.30 2.86 -5.78
N PHE A 913 -15.19 3.10 -5.09
CA PHE A 913 -15.07 2.89 -3.66
C PHE A 913 -16.10 3.70 -2.85
N TYR A 914 -16.14 5.02 -3.05
CA TYR A 914 -17.10 5.86 -2.32
C TYR A 914 -18.54 5.64 -2.78
N ALA A 915 -18.79 5.32 -4.06
CA ALA A 915 -20.11 4.98 -4.55
C ALA A 915 -20.64 3.69 -3.89
N GLY A 916 -19.80 2.65 -3.78
CA GLY A 916 -20.16 1.42 -3.09
C GLY A 916 -20.55 1.63 -1.62
N ARG A 917 -19.91 2.60 -0.94
CA ARG A 917 -20.20 2.93 0.46
C ARG A 917 -21.34 3.94 0.68
N ALA A 918 -21.64 4.80 -0.29
CA ALA A 918 -22.45 6.00 -0.04
C ALA A 918 -23.65 6.20 -0.98
N TRP A 919 -23.90 5.30 -1.94
CA TRP A 919 -25.03 5.44 -2.85
C TRP A 919 -26.39 5.45 -2.12
N HIS A 920 -26.52 4.65 -1.05
CA HIS A 920 -27.73 4.57 -0.22
C HIS A 920 -27.87 5.73 0.77
N ILE A 921 -26.84 6.57 0.92
CA ILE A 921 -26.81 7.67 1.89
C ILE A 921 -27.38 8.94 1.24
N THR A 922 -28.44 9.48 1.84
CA THR A 922 -29.10 10.72 1.36
C THR A 922 -28.55 12.00 1.99
N ASP A 923 -27.91 11.90 3.16
CA ASP A 923 -27.27 13.04 3.82
C ASP A 923 -25.98 13.45 3.10
N ASN A 924 -26.05 14.58 2.39
CA ASN A 924 -24.92 15.16 1.68
C ASN A 924 -23.78 15.65 2.60
N GLN A 925 -24.01 15.77 3.91
CA GLN A 925 -22.97 16.09 4.90
C GLN A 925 -22.22 14.85 5.40
N HIS A 926 -22.71 13.64 5.10
CA HIS A 926 -21.98 12.43 5.42
C HIS A 926 -20.65 12.39 4.67
N ARG A 927 -19.56 11.98 5.35
CA ARG A 927 -18.19 12.04 4.81
C ARG A 927 -18.05 11.28 3.49
N ASP A 928 -18.50 10.04 3.45
CA ASP A 928 -18.38 9.19 2.26
C ASP A 928 -19.24 9.73 1.11
N ARG A 929 -20.43 10.26 1.42
CA ARG A 929 -21.34 10.87 0.43
C ARG A 929 -20.75 12.15 -0.16
N SER A 930 -20.20 13.00 0.69
CA SER A 930 -19.53 14.24 0.29
C SER A 930 -18.32 13.95 -0.60
N ALA A 931 -17.49 12.95 -0.23
CA ALA A 931 -16.36 12.51 -1.04
C ALA A 931 -16.80 12.00 -2.42
N MET A 932 -17.87 11.19 -2.47
CA MET A 932 -18.46 10.72 -3.72
C MET A 932 -18.96 11.88 -4.61
N ILE A 933 -19.72 12.82 -4.05
CA ILE A 933 -20.23 13.99 -4.79
C ILE A 933 -19.08 14.84 -5.32
N LYS A 934 -18.01 14.99 -4.53
CA LYS A 934 -16.82 15.76 -4.94
C LYS A 934 -16.11 15.12 -6.13
N LEU A 935 -15.99 13.79 -6.16
CA LEU A 935 -15.46 13.05 -7.31
C LEU A 935 -16.35 13.11 -8.53
N LEU A 936 -17.67 13.13 -8.34
CA LEU A 936 -18.61 13.28 -9.45
C LEU A 936 -18.61 14.69 -10.04
N ASN A 937 -18.10 15.69 -9.34
CA ASN A 937 -18.26 17.07 -9.72
C ASN A 937 -17.63 17.37 -11.10
N HIS A 938 -18.43 17.87 -12.03
CA HIS A 938 -17.99 18.21 -13.39
C HIS A 938 -16.88 19.28 -13.41
N ASP A 939 -16.86 20.23 -12.47
CA ASP A 939 -15.80 21.23 -12.33
C ASP A 939 -14.49 20.58 -11.90
N THR A 940 -14.54 19.52 -11.09
CA THR A 940 -13.35 18.74 -10.71
C THR A 940 -12.77 18.03 -11.94
N MET A 941 -13.63 17.37 -12.73
CA MET A 941 -13.19 16.70 -13.97
C MET A 941 -12.56 17.67 -14.96
N ARG A 942 -13.16 18.87 -15.12
CA ARG A 942 -12.62 19.93 -15.98
C ARG A 942 -11.32 20.53 -15.44
N GLY A 943 -11.25 20.80 -14.15
CA GLY A 943 -10.06 21.36 -13.50
C GLY A 943 -8.85 20.41 -13.60
N LEU A 944 -9.11 19.11 -13.68
CA LEU A 944 -8.10 18.07 -13.89
C LEU A 944 -7.73 17.84 -15.37
N ASP A 945 -8.30 18.60 -16.30
CA ASP A 945 -8.00 18.53 -17.75
C ASP A 945 -8.14 17.10 -18.33
N LEU A 946 -9.12 16.33 -17.83
CA LEU A 946 -9.47 15.03 -18.40
C LEU A 946 -10.20 15.21 -19.73
N ASP A 947 -9.90 14.33 -20.68
CA ASP A 947 -10.62 14.31 -21.96
C ASP A 947 -12.07 13.82 -21.78
N ALA A 948 -12.92 14.16 -22.74
CA ALA A 948 -14.35 13.87 -22.64
C ALA A 948 -14.66 12.36 -22.62
N GLU A 949 -13.83 11.53 -23.27
CA GLU A 949 -14.04 10.08 -23.31
C GLU A 949 -13.65 9.41 -21.99
N ALA A 950 -12.56 9.84 -21.35
CA ALA A 950 -12.14 9.43 -20.01
C ALA A 950 -13.21 9.77 -18.99
N VAL A 951 -13.74 11.00 -19.01
CA VAL A 951 -14.83 11.41 -18.11
C VAL A 951 -16.08 10.54 -18.31
N ARG A 952 -16.43 10.23 -19.57
CA ARG A 952 -17.53 9.31 -19.87
C ARG A 952 -17.27 7.90 -19.37
N ARG A 953 -16.05 7.37 -19.49
CA ARG A 953 -15.66 6.06 -18.94
C ARG A 953 -15.73 6.04 -17.42
N ILE A 954 -15.24 7.06 -16.73
CA ILE A 954 -15.35 7.21 -15.27
C ILE A 954 -16.83 7.18 -14.84
N TYR A 955 -17.66 8.01 -15.46
CA TYR A 955 -19.10 8.02 -15.16
C TYR A 955 -19.78 6.70 -15.55
N GLY A 956 -19.34 6.07 -16.64
CA GLY A 956 -19.83 4.78 -17.09
C GLY A 956 -19.53 3.67 -16.08
N ALA A 957 -18.32 3.64 -15.51
CA ALA A 957 -17.95 2.67 -14.49
C ALA A 957 -18.80 2.81 -13.22
N ALA A 958 -19.09 4.05 -12.80
CA ALA A 958 -19.91 4.30 -11.61
C ALA A 958 -21.42 4.05 -11.81
N HIS A 959 -21.87 3.85 -13.06
CA HIS A 959 -23.28 3.71 -13.40
C HIS A 959 -23.96 2.57 -12.63
N GLN A 960 -23.28 1.44 -12.45
CA GLN A 960 -23.83 0.28 -11.72
C GLN A 960 -24.20 0.58 -10.25
N PHE A 961 -23.60 1.61 -9.65
CA PHE A 961 -23.90 2.04 -8.29
C PHE A 961 -24.88 3.21 -8.25
N LEU A 962 -24.83 4.09 -9.26
CA LEU A 962 -25.42 5.43 -9.19
C LEU A 962 -26.53 5.67 -10.23
N ALA A 963 -27.04 4.63 -10.87
CA ALA A 963 -28.09 4.74 -11.89
C ALA A 963 -29.37 5.42 -11.36
N ASP A 964 -29.68 5.28 -10.07
CA ASP A 964 -30.84 5.91 -9.43
C ASP A 964 -30.48 7.19 -8.65
N ASP A 965 -29.25 7.68 -8.78
CA ASP A 965 -28.75 8.84 -8.06
C ASP A 965 -28.92 10.14 -8.89
N ARG A 966 -29.68 11.10 -8.34
CA ARG A 966 -29.91 12.38 -9.02
C ARG A 966 -28.65 13.23 -9.19
N HIS A 967 -27.71 13.20 -8.24
CA HIS A 967 -26.48 13.99 -8.31
C HIS A 967 -25.55 13.44 -9.38
N TYR A 968 -25.48 12.11 -9.54
CA TYR A 968 -24.76 11.47 -10.63
C TYR A 968 -25.22 11.97 -12.01
N TRP A 969 -26.53 11.90 -12.29
CA TRP A 969 -27.06 12.37 -13.57
C TRP A 969 -26.93 13.87 -13.77
N LEU A 970 -27.12 14.66 -12.70
CA LEU A 970 -26.89 16.10 -12.72
C LEU A 970 -25.46 16.44 -13.15
N GLN A 971 -24.45 15.82 -12.54
CA GLN A 971 -23.05 16.13 -12.88
C GLN A 971 -22.69 15.67 -14.30
N ARG A 972 -23.21 14.53 -14.77
CA ARG A 972 -23.06 14.11 -16.17
C ARG A 972 -23.67 15.12 -17.13
N ALA A 973 -24.86 15.64 -16.81
CA ALA A 973 -25.51 16.64 -17.63
C ALA A 973 -24.75 17.96 -17.67
N GLU A 974 -24.31 18.44 -16.51
CA GLU A 974 -23.55 19.68 -16.40
C GLU A 974 -22.23 19.60 -17.18
N TYR A 975 -21.54 18.46 -17.09
CA TYR A 975 -20.33 18.23 -17.90
C TYR A 975 -20.63 18.32 -19.41
N GLU A 976 -21.62 17.59 -19.91
CA GLU A 976 -21.99 17.60 -21.34
C GLU A 976 -22.48 18.97 -21.81
N ALA A 977 -23.21 19.70 -20.96
CA ALA A 977 -23.69 21.06 -21.25
C ALA A 977 -22.53 22.07 -21.39
N GLU A 978 -21.49 21.93 -20.59
CA GLU A 978 -20.27 22.75 -20.69
C GLU A 978 -19.41 22.38 -21.90
N GLN A 979 -19.46 21.13 -22.37
CA GLN A 979 -18.87 20.69 -23.64
C GLN A 979 -19.72 21.06 -24.88
N GLY A 980 -20.85 21.75 -24.68
CA GLY A 980 -21.75 22.16 -25.76
C GLY A 980 -22.64 21.05 -26.33
N ARG A 981 -22.62 19.84 -25.75
CA ARG A 981 -23.45 18.70 -26.19
C ARG A 981 -24.82 18.72 -25.52
N LEU A 982 -25.63 19.71 -25.89
CA LEU A 982 -26.90 20.00 -25.21
C LEU A 982 -27.91 18.85 -25.28
N ASP A 983 -27.92 18.04 -26.35
CA ASP A 983 -28.86 16.92 -26.47
C ASP A 983 -28.56 15.78 -25.49
N LEU A 984 -27.28 15.47 -25.27
CA LEU A 984 -26.86 14.52 -24.23
C LEU A 984 -27.17 15.08 -22.83
N ALA A 985 -26.92 16.36 -22.61
CA ALA A 985 -27.25 17.02 -21.35
C ALA A 985 -28.76 16.96 -21.04
N LYS A 986 -29.63 17.20 -22.02
CA LYS A 986 -31.09 17.06 -21.88
C LYS A 986 -31.47 15.64 -21.47
N ASN A 987 -30.90 14.63 -22.13
CA ASN A 987 -31.19 13.23 -21.81
C ASN A 987 -30.79 12.88 -20.37
N HIS A 988 -29.58 13.29 -19.95
CA HIS A 988 -29.12 13.08 -18.57
C HIS A 988 -29.99 13.86 -17.55
N LEU A 989 -30.47 15.07 -17.86
CA LEU A 989 -31.38 15.81 -16.96
C LEU A 989 -32.76 15.18 -16.88
N ALA A 990 -33.25 14.58 -17.97
CA ALA A 990 -34.47 13.79 -17.92
C ALA A 990 -34.31 12.57 -16.99
N ALA A 991 -33.17 11.88 -17.05
CA ALA A 991 -32.84 10.82 -16.09
C ALA A 991 -32.75 11.35 -14.64
N ALA A 992 -32.05 12.47 -14.43
CA ALA A 992 -31.95 13.10 -13.10
C ALA A 992 -33.33 13.44 -12.49
N LYS A 993 -34.27 13.91 -13.32
CA LYS A 993 -35.65 14.20 -12.90
C LYS A 993 -36.48 12.94 -12.61
N GLY A 994 -36.13 11.82 -13.25
CA GLY A 994 -36.74 10.51 -12.99
C GLY A 994 -36.30 9.87 -11.68
N CYS A 995 -35.16 10.29 -11.12
CA CYS A 995 -34.68 9.83 -9.82
C CYS A 995 -35.52 10.38 -8.65
N PRO A 996 -35.46 9.74 -7.46
CA PRO A 996 -36.13 10.22 -6.24
C PRO A 996 -35.77 11.68 -5.90
N ASP A 997 -36.81 12.49 -5.67
CA ASP A 997 -36.77 13.95 -5.42
C ASP A 997 -36.14 14.80 -6.53
N GLY A 998 -35.75 14.21 -7.66
CA GLY A 998 -35.00 14.88 -8.72
C GLY A 998 -35.79 15.95 -9.46
N ALA A 999 -37.11 15.78 -9.62
CA ALA A 999 -37.98 16.73 -10.30
C ALA A 999 -38.11 18.08 -9.56
N GLU A 1000 -38.01 18.08 -8.23
CA GLU A 1000 -38.11 19.27 -7.39
C GLU A 1000 -36.75 19.77 -6.87
N ASP A 1001 -35.68 19.00 -7.11
CA ASP A 1001 -34.33 19.36 -6.70
C ASP A 1001 -33.89 20.66 -7.40
N ARG A 1002 -33.56 21.66 -6.58
CA ARG A 1002 -33.23 23.00 -7.06
C ARG A 1002 -32.03 23.03 -8.02
N PHE A 1003 -31.07 22.13 -7.87
CA PHE A 1003 -29.89 22.08 -8.72
C PHE A 1003 -30.24 21.46 -10.06
N VAL A 1004 -31.02 20.38 -10.07
CA VAL A 1004 -31.53 19.74 -11.30
C VAL A 1004 -32.40 20.71 -12.10
N VAL A 1005 -33.33 21.41 -11.44
CA VAL A 1005 -34.19 22.42 -12.10
C VAL A 1005 -33.36 23.57 -12.68
N THR A 1006 -32.36 24.05 -11.94
CA THR A 1006 -31.47 25.13 -12.41
C THR A 1006 -30.65 24.70 -13.64
N ALA A 1007 -30.11 23.47 -13.64
CA ALA A 1007 -29.33 22.92 -14.74
C ALA A 1007 -30.19 22.67 -16.00
N ASP A 1008 -31.39 22.13 -15.84
CA ASP A 1008 -32.35 21.93 -16.93
C ASP A 1008 -32.80 23.26 -17.54
N ALA A 1009 -33.07 24.27 -16.71
CA ALA A 1009 -33.36 25.60 -17.20
C ALA A 1009 -32.19 26.21 -17.98
N LYS A 1010 -30.95 26.05 -17.49
CA LYS A 1010 -29.73 26.45 -18.20
C LYS A 1010 -29.67 25.82 -19.60
N VAL A 1011 -29.87 24.50 -19.70
CA VAL A 1011 -29.78 23.77 -20.98
C VAL A 1011 -30.91 24.17 -21.95
N ARG A 1012 -32.13 24.42 -21.46
CA ARG A 1012 -33.25 24.91 -22.28
C ARG A 1012 -32.98 26.30 -22.85
N LEU A 1013 -32.49 27.23 -22.02
CA LEU A 1013 -32.09 28.58 -22.46
C LEU A 1013 -30.99 28.51 -23.52
N ARG A 1014 -29.93 27.74 -23.28
CA ARG A 1014 -28.82 27.55 -24.24
C ARG A 1014 -29.30 26.91 -25.55
N SER A 1015 -30.20 25.94 -25.47
CA SER A 1015 -30.74 25.25 -26.66
C SER A 1015 -31.56 26.20 -27.53
N SER A 1016 -32.44 26.99 -26.93
CA SER A 1016 -33.19 28.01 -27.66
C SER A 1016 -32.29 29.12 -28.23
N ALA A 1017 -31.21 29.49 -27.53
CA ALA A 1017 -30.24 30.43 -28.05
C ALA A 1017 -29.36 29.88 -29.20
N GLN A 1018 -29.26 28.54 -29.36
CA GLN A 1018 -28.58 27.90 -30.49
C GLN A 1018 -29.50 27.79 -31.71
N ASP A 1019 -30.78 27.54 -31.50
CA ASP A 1019 -31.81 27.57 -32.55
C ASP A 1019 -32.96 28.52 -32.16
N PRO A 1020 -32.80 29.84 -32.41
CA PRO A 1020 -33.79 30.84 -32.03
C PRO A 1020 -35.12 30.74 -32.79
N THR A 1021 -35.16 29.95 -33.87
CA THR A 1021 -36.32 29.84 -34.76
C THR A 1021 -37.24 28.67 -34.42
N ASP A 1022 -36.79 27.70 -33.62
CA ASP A 1022 -37.62 26.58 -33.17
C ASP A 1022 -38.66 27.03 -32.12
N PRO A 1023 -39.97 27.02 -32.44
CA PRO A 1023 -41.01 27.46 -31.52
C PRO A 1023 -41.13 26.59 -30.26
N GLN A 1024 -40.73 25.32 -30.29
CA GLN A 1024 -40.77 24.44 -29.13
C GLN A 1024 -39.67 24.80 -28.14
N LEU A 1025 -38.45 25.04 -28.63
CA LEU A 1025 -37.33 25.45 -27.80
C LEU A 1025 -37.55 26.83 -27.17
N VAL A 1026 -38.12 27.77 -27.93
CA VAL A 1026 -38.48 29.11 -27.42
C VAL A 1026 -39.52 29.00 -26.28
N ARG A 1027 -40.57 28.19 -26.44
CA ARG A 1027 -41.54 27.94 -25.36
C ARG A 1027 -40.89 27.29 -24.13
N ALA A 1028 -40.01 26.32 -24.33
CA ALA A 1028 -39.29 25.68 -23.24
C ALA A 1028 -38.36 26.65 -22.49
N ALA A 1029 -37.75 27.60 -23.19
CA ALA A 1029 -36.91 28.64 -22.61
C ALA A 1029 -37.70 29.66 -21.78
N VAL A 1030 -38.90 30.07 -22.22
CA VAL A 1030 -39.81 30.90 -21.41
C VAL A 1030 -40.14 30.21 -20.08
N HIS A 1031 -40.49 28.91 -20.12
CA HIS A 1031 -40.72 28.14 -18.91
C HIS A 1031 -39.46 28.04 -18.03
N ALA A 1032 -38.28 27.94 -18.63
CA ALA A 1032 -37.01 27.88 -17.91
C ALA A 1032 -36.72 29.17 -17.10
N VAL A 1033 -37.03 30.35 -17.65
CA VAL A 1033 -36.89 31.62 -16.91
C VAL A 1033 -37.83 31.63 -15.69
N HIS A 1034 -39.07 31.18 -15.85
CA HIS A 1034 -40.03 31.06 -14.74
C HIS A 1034 -39.56 30.08 -13.66
N ASP A 1035 -39.04 28.92 -14.06
CA ASP A 1035 -38.53 27.90 -13.13
C ASP A 1035 -37.33 28.43 -12.33
N LEU A 1036 -36.37 29.11 -12.99
CA LEU A 1036 -35.23 29.75 -12.33
C LEU A 1036 -35.69 30.82 -11.34
N PHE A 1037 -36.64 31.68 -11.74
CA PHE A 1037 -37.18 32.72 -10.87
C PHE A 1037 -37.90 32.13 -9.64
N LYS A 1038 -38.68 31.06 -9.81
CA LYS A 1038 -39.30 30.31 -8.70
C LYS A 1038 -38.26 29.73 -7.75
N VAL A 1039 -37.21 29.09 -8.26
CA VAL A 1039 -36.13 28.53 -7.43
C VAL A 1039 -35.43 29.65 -6.65
N ALA A 1040 -35.07 30.73 -7.34
CA ALA A 1040 -34.41 31.89 -6.75
C ALA A 1040 -35.24 32.54 -5.63
N THR A 1041 -36.54 32.72 -5.84
CA THR A 1041 -37.45 33.32 -4.85
C THR A 1041 -37.78 32.39 -3.68
N LYS A 1042 -37.97 31.08 -3.94
CA LYS A 1042 -38.26 30.07 -2.91
C LYS A 1042 -37.07 29.87 -1.96
N TYR A 1043 -35.86 29.75 -2.49
CA TYR A 1043 -34.66 29.41 -1.70
C TYR A 1043 -33.77 30.61 -1.33
N ARG A 1044 -33.97 31.78 -1.96
CA ARG A 1044 -33.27 33.05 -1.65
C ARG A 1044 -31.75 32.86 -1.60
N GLY A 1045 -31.09 33.35 -0.54
CA GLY A 1045 -29.64 33.26 -0.32
C GLY A 1045 -29.06 31.84 -0.35
N LYS A 1046 -29.91 30.81 -0.28
CA LYS A 1046 -29.47 29.41 -0.39
C LYS A 1046 -29.32 28.94 -1.84
N ALA A 1047 -29.75 29.69 -2.86
CA ALA A 1047 -29.67 29.33 -4.27
C ALA A 1047 -28.94 30.39 -5.15
N PRO A 1048 -27.69 30.76 -4.81
CA PRO A 1048 -26.94 31.77 -5.57
C PRO A 1048 -26.78 31.41 -7.04
N HIS A 1049 -26.61 30.14 -7.38
CA HIS A 1049 -26.46 29.69 -8.77
C HIS A 1049 -27.69 29.96 -9.63
N ALA A 1050 -28.91 29.88 -9.08
CA ALA A 1050 -30.13 30.18 -9.83
C ALA A 1050 -30.16 31.65 -10.27
N PHE A 1051 -29.72 32.57 -9.42
CA PHE A 1051 -29.56 33.99 -9.78
C PHE A 1051 -28.52 34.20 -10.88
N VAL A 1052 -27.35 33.55 -10.76
CA VAL A 1052 -26.27 33.65 -11.75
C VAL A 1052 -26.73 33.14 -13.12
N VAL A 1053 -27.38 31.97 -13.17
CA VAL A 1053 -27.87 31.38 -14.42
C VAL A 1053 -28.98 32.25 -15.03
N LEU A 1054 -29.94 32.73 -14.22
CA LEU A 1054 -31.00 33.61 -14.68
C LEU A 1054 -30.44 34.91 -15.30
N ALA A 1055 -29.48 35.55 -14.62
CA ALA A 1055 -28.84 36.76 -15.12
C ALA A 1055 -28.03 36.50 -16.40
N ARG A 1056 -27.13 35.51 -16.37
CA ARG A 1056 -26.21 35.25 -17.48
C ARG A 1056 -26.89 34.63 -18.69
N GLU A 1057 -27.55 33.49 -18.50
CA GLU A 1057 -28.11 32.71 -19.61
C GLU A 1057 -29.45 33.30 -20.06
N GLY A 1058 -30.24 33.88 -19.15
CA GLY A 1058 -31.47 34.60 -19.49
C GLY A 1058 -31.20 35.83 -20.36
N SER A 1059 -30.22 36.67 -20.00
CA SER A 1059 -29.85 37.84 -20.80
C SER A 1059 -29.34 37.44 -22.19
N ARG A 1060 -28.48 36.41 -22.27
CA ARG A 1060 -27.94 35.89 -23.55
C ARG A 1060 -29.04 35.30 -24.43
N TRP A 1061 -30.01 34.62 -23.84
CA TRP A 1061 -31.16 34.08 -24.56
C TRP A 1061 -32.04 35.20 -25.12
N LEU A 1062 -32.41 36.20 -24.31
CA LEU A 1062 -33.20 37.35 -24.79
C LEU A 1062 -32.51 38.15 -25.88
N GLU A 1063 -31.20 38.32 -25.80
CA GLU A 1063 -30.40 38.98 -26.85
C GLU A 1063 -30.50 38.24 -28.19
N LYS A 1064 -30.46 36.90 -28.18
CA LYS A 1064 -30.48 36.08 -29.40
C LYS A 1064 -31.88 35.80 -29.94
N CYS A 1065 -32.86 35.60 -29.05
CA CYS A 1065 -34.22 35.21 -29.40
C CYS A 1065 -35.21 36.39 -29.36
N GLY A 1066 -34.76 37.60 -29.03
CA GLY A 1066 -35.65 38.75 -28.89
C GLY A 1066 -36.51 39.03 -30.12
N GLY A 1067 -35.97 38.82 -31.33
CA GLY A 1067 -36.70 39.01 -32.59
C GLY A 1067 -37.74 37.92 -32.91
N THR A 1068 -37.70 36.77 -32.21
CA THR A 1068 -38.66 35.65 -32.41
C THR A 1068 -39.75 35.60 -31.33
N LEU A 1069 -39.61 36.41 -30.28
CA LEU A 1069 -40.60 36.57 -29.22
C LEU A 1069 -41.65 37.62 -29.59
N THR A 1070 -42.87 37.46 -29.06
CA THR A 1070 -43.86 38.54 -29.11
C THR A 1070 -43.41 39.69 -28.20
N PRO A 1071 -43.75 40.96 -28.52
CA PRO A 1071 -43.39 42.09 -27.67
C PRO A 1071 -43.79 41.91 -26.21
N GLN A 1072 -44.97 41.34 -25.97
CA GLN A 1072 -45.46 41.06 -24.61
C GLN A 1072 -44.56 40.06 -23.87
N VAL A 1073 -44.28 38.89 -24.46
CA VAL A 1073 -43.46 37.84 -23.82
C VAL A 1073 -42.02 38.35 -23.61
N TYR A 1074 -41.49 39.12 -24.56
CA TYR A 1074 -40.16 39.72 -24.42
C TYR A 1074 -40.07 40.61 -23.18
N VAL A 1075 -41.03 41.52 -23.00
CA VAL A 1075 -41.06 42.45 -21.85
C VAL A 1075 -41.27 41.69 -20.54
N GLU A 1076 -42.20 40.75 -20.49
CA GLU A 1076 -42.49 39.95 -19.28
C GLU A 1076 -41.26 39.17 -18.79
N GLU A 1077 -40.53 38.51 -19.70
CA GLU A 1077 -39.33 37.76 -19.32
C GLU A 1077 -38.13 38.67 -19.01
N LEU A 1078 -37.99 39.81 -19.70
CA LEU A 1078 -36.97 40.82 -19.39
C LEU A 1078 -37.16 41.41 -17.99
N ASP A 1079 -38.40 41.73 -17.61
CA ASP A 1079 -38.73 42.21 -16.27
C ASP A 1079 -38.46 41.15 -15.20
N ARG A 1080 -38.79 39.88 -15.47
CA ARG A 1080 -38.52 38.77 -14.54
C ARG A 1080 -37.01 38.56 -14.32
N ILE A 1081 -36.20 38.67 -15.37
CA ILE A 1081 -34.74 38.59 -15.25
C ILE A 1081 -34.19 39.78 -14.47
N ALA A 1082 -34.66 41.01 -14.76
CA ALA A 1082 -34.27 42.22 -14.05
C ALA A 1082 -34.60 42.13 -12.55
N GLU A 1083 -35.81 41.66 -12.21
CA GLU A 1083 -36.23 41.42 -10.83
C GLU A 1083 -35.34 40.36 -10.16
N GLY A 1084 -35.04 39.26 -10.87
CA GLY A 1084 -34.12 38.23 -10.41
C GLY A 1084 -32.73 38.79 -10.04
N ILE A 1085 -32.15 39.65 -10.88
CA ILE A 1085 -30.86 40.32 -10.63
C ILE A 1085 -30.95 41.19 -9.36
N ALA A 1086 -32.01 41.99 -9.23
CA ALA A 1086 -32.23 42.83 -8.05
C ALA A 1086 -32.37 42.02 -6.75
N LEU A 1087 -33.11 40.90 -6.79
CA LEU A 1087 -33.24 39.97 -5.67
C LEU A 1087 -31.93 39.25 -5.33
N GLY A 1088 -31.11 38.94 -6.33
CA GLY A 1088 -29.77 38.37 -6.12
C GLY A 1088 -28.88 39.31 -5.31
N LYS A 1089 -28.84 40.60 -5.68
CA LYS A 1089 -28.12 41.64 -4.92
C LYS A 1089 -28.63 41.78 -3.48
N LYS A 1090 -29.94 41.61 -3.26
CA LYS A 1090 -30.57 41.72 -1.95
C LYS A 1090 -30.32 40.50 -1.04
N TYR A 1091 -30.45 39.29 -1.58
CA TYR A 1091 -30.43 38.05 -0.79
C TYR A 1091 -29.05 37.38 -0.73
N CYS A 1092 -28.13 37.72 -1.64
CA CYS A 1092 -26.77 37.20 -1.68
C CYS A 1092 -25.72 38.34 -1.72
N PRO A 1093 -25.79 39.35 -0.84
CA PRO A 1093 -24.95 40.55 -0.94
C PRO A 1093 -23.45 40.26 -0.79
N GLU A 1094 -23.09 39.18 -0.09
CA GLU A 1094 -21.71 38.76 0.18
C GLU A 1094 -21.21 37.68 -0.80
N ASN A 1095 -22.02 37.27 -1.78
CA ASN A 1095 -21.61 36.23 -2.74
C ASN A 1095 -20.95 36.84 -3.98
N HIS A 1096 -19.64 36.64 -4.14
CA HIS A 1096 -18.87 37.19 -5.26
C HIS A 1096 -19.40 36.79 -6.66
N GLN A 1097 -19.89 35.56 -6.85
CA GLN A 1097 -20.40 35.13 -8.16
C GLN A 1097 -21.71 35.86 -8.52
N VAL A 1098 -22.58 36.07 -7.53
CA VAL A 1098 -23.82 36.85 -7.72
C VAL A 1098 -23.47 38.32 -7.94
N GLY A 1099 -22.56 38.89 -7.15
CA GLY A 1099 -22.09 40.27 -7.33
C GLY A 1099 -21.56 40.52 -8.74
N TYR A 1100 -20.63 39.66 -9.20
CA TYR A 1100 -20.10 39.72 -10.55
C TYR A 1100 -21.19 39.59 -11.63
N ALA A 1101 -22.14 38.65 -11.46
CA ALA A 1101 -23.25 38.50 -12.41
C ALA A 1101 -24.18 39.73 -12.43
N VAL A 1102 -24.42 40.36 -11.29
CA VAL A 1102 -25.20 41.61 -11.19
C VAL A 1102 -24.48 42.74 -11.91
N ASP A 1103 -23.17 42.89 -11.69
CA ASP A 1103 -22.38 43.97 -12.28
C ASP A 1103 -22.19 43.79 -13.79
N GLU A 1104 -22.02 42.56 -14.28
CA GLU A 1104 -21.85 42.26 -15.70
C GLU A 1104 -23.19 42.32 -16.47
N TYR A 1105 -24.25 41.69 -15.95
CA TYR A 1105 -25.50 41.50 -16.69
C TYR A 1105 -26.59 42.52 -16.35
N GLY A 1106 -26.47 43.27 -15.25
CA GLY A 1106 -27.38 44.37 -14.91
C GLY A 1106 -27.42 45.46 -15.99
N PRO A 1107 -26.27 46.04 -16.40
CA PRO A 1107 -26.22 47.02 -17.49
C PRO A 1107 -26.72 46.45 -18.83
N LYS A 1108 -26.45 45.17 -19.08
CA LYS A 1108 -26.88 44.49 -20.32
C LYS A 1108 -28.40 44.34 -20.41
N ILE A 1109 -29.08 44.08 -19.30
CA ILE A 1109 -30.55 44.04 -19.26
C ILE A 1109 -31.16 45.42 -19.54
N GLU A 1110 -30.57 46.50 -19.02
CA GLU A 1110 -31.01 47.87 -19.33
C GLU A 1110 -30.78 48.23 -20.82
N GLU A 1111 -29.68 47.77 -21.42
CA GLU A 1111 -29.45 47.91 -22.86
C GLU A 1111 -30.51 47.17 -23.70
N LEU A 1112 -30.83 45.93 -23.32
CA LEU A 1112 -31.88 45.14 -23.97
C LEU A 1112 -33.26 45.79 -23.83
N ARG A 1113 -33.56 46.40 -22.67
CA ARG A 1113 -34.79 47.17 -22.43
C ARG A 1113 -34.92 48.33 -23.42
N GLY A 1114 -33.82 48.98 -23.81
CA GLY A 1114 -33.81 50.06 -24.81
C GLY A 1114 -33.90 49.61 -26.27
N ARG A 1115 -33.76 48.31 -26.57
CA ARG A 1115 -33.73 47.75 -27.94
C ARG A 1115 -34.84 46.73 -28.22
N GLY A 1116 -35.80 46.59 -27.31
CA GLY A 1116 -36.84 45.57 -27.39
C GLY A 1116 -37.81 45.74 -28.57
N PRO A 1117 -38.36 44.64 -29.11
CA PRO A 1117 -39.37 44.69 -30.19
C PRO A 1117 -40.62 45.46 -29.74
N GLY A 1118 -41.00 46.49 -30.51
CA GLY A 1118 -42.17 47.34 -30.23
C GLY A 1118 -41.85 48.69 -29.56
N ILE A 1119 -40.58 48.99 -29.27
CA ILE A 1119 -40.13 50.31 -28.82
C ILE A 1119 -39.73 51.12 -30.07
N PRO A 1120 -40.39 52.25 -30.39
CA PRO A 1120 -39.96 53.11 -31.47
C PRO A 1120 -38.58 53.68 -31.13
N VAL A 1121 -37.61 53.55 -32.04
CA VAL A 1121 -36.29 54.19 -31.94
C VAL A 1121 -36.44 55.70 -31.98
#